data_AF-I7GAZ8-F1
#
_entry.id   AF-I7GAZ8-F1
#
_cell.length_a   1.000
_cell.length_b   1.000
_cell.length_c   1.000
_cell.angle_alpha   90.00
_cell.angle_beta   90.00
_cell.angle_gamma   90.00
#
_symmetry.space_group_name_H-M   'P 1'
#
loop_
_entity.id
_entity.type
_entity.pdbx_description
1 polymer ?
#
loop_
_entity_poly.entity_id
_entity_poly.type
_entity_poly.pdbx_seq_one_letter_code
_entity_poly.pdbx_strand_id
1 'polypeptide(L)'
;MPNRKAVDVGRPAKAGFLVAALAGAGISVSLMQTLVIPLIPQLPTLLSTSPANASWAITATLLTGAVATPVLGRLGDMYGPKRILIVCAALLVAGSVVAATTTSLIPLIIGRALQGFGAPVIPLGISVLRASLPAERVGAAMGMMSASLGVGGALGLPLSAVIAQHFDWHALFWCAAALGLASVLLFVFLVPDIPPVSGGRFDPFGALTLAAGLVMLLLPISKGATWGWGSTTTLGLFAGAVVTFAVFGWCQYRAPSPIVDVRTTLRRPVLLTNLASIAVGFGMFAMSLVGPQLLQMPSETGYGLGQSMIAAGLWMAPGGLAMMVAAPLAARVVAARGPKFALIVGSAVIATGYLLGTQLLGSPVGVLVFSLVVSSGVGFAFAAMPALINAAVPVSETAAANGINTLARSLGTSTSSAVMSAVLAQMTVTLAGHVLPSLDAFRTALFIAAGAAAGAALIALAIPRVGAVRATACDGNEPATVSLAVSAPSPATAPSQQQVRDLEAALTSMHRVGGRRWLDRPAYLVMSRIDAAGRASLDDIAVGADRAETGRQLTRLVRDALVRADARAGLAPVFSLTRYGHERLEQQRAQHVQGLGRAVADWEDGDVAALIGYLERLGGTPRPGVGTPAVQGEPETERLAVRRTVHARRPPQHRERWIGVRA
;
A
#
# COMPACT_ATOMS: atom_id res chain seq x y z
N MET A 1 21.83 -23.15 -9.66
CA MET A 1 20.96 -22.41 -8.73
C MET A 1 21.82 -21.53 -7.83
N PRO A 2 21.73 -20.20 -7.87
CA PRO A 2 22.41 -19.36 -6.87
C PRO A 2 21.59 -19.28 -5.58
N ASN A 3 22.32 -19.27 -4.48
CA ASN A 3 21.94 -19.42 -3.08
C ASN A 3 20.95 -18.34 -2.59
N ARG A 4 19.69 -18.71 -2.24
CA ARG A 4 18.69 -17.79 -1.65
C ARG A 4 19.04 -17.54 -0.18
N LYS A 5 19.75 -16.44 0.10
CA LYS A 5 19.89 -15.90 1.46
C LYS A 5 18.51 -15.45 1.94
N ALA A 6 18.02 -16.04 3.03
CA ALA A 6 16.90 -15.50 3.78
C ALA A 6 17.23 -14.05 4.18
N VAL A 7 16.32 -13.11 3.90
CA VAL A 7 16.49 -11.70 4.29
C VAL A 7 16.34 -11.62 5.80
N ASP A 8 17.47 -11.76 6.50
CA ASP A 8 17.53 -11.72 7.96
C ASP A 8 17.53 -10.27 8.45
N VAL A 9 16.33 -9.69 8.59
CA VAL A 9 16.12 -8.41 9.30
C VAL A 9 16.05 -8.63 10.84
N GLY A 10 16.50 -9.78 11.33
CA GLY A 10 16.28 -10.30 12.69
C GLY A 10 16.89 -9.54 13.89
N ARG A 11 17.30 -8.27 13.76
CA ARG A 11 17.68 -7.43 14.91
C ARG A 11 16.80 -6.18 15.00
N PRO A 12 16.20 -5.87 16.17
CA PRO A 12 15.30 -4.73 16.35
C PRO A 12 15.94 -3.38 15.98
N ALA A 13 17.28 -3.26 16.10
CA ALA A 13 18.03 -2.09 15.65
C ALA A 13 17.96 -1.88 14.12
N LYS A 14 18.09 -2.95 13.31
CA LYS A 14 18.03 -2.86 11.84
C LYS A 14 16.65 -2.41 11.34
N ALA A 15 15.59 -2.87 12.01
CA ALA A 15 14.23 -2.42 11.72
C ALA A 15 14.03 -0.92 11.99
N GLY A 16 14.60 -0.40 13.08
CA GLY A 16 14.55 1.03 13.40
C GLY A 16 15.24 1.89 12.35
N PHE A 17 16.45 1.49 11.92
CA PHE A 17 17.19 2.20 10.87
C PHE A 17 16.45 2.21 9.53
N LEU A 18 15.83 1.09 9.14
CA LEU A 18 15.04 1.03 7.91
C LEU A 18 13.86 2.02 7.94
N VAL A 19 13.14 2.06 9.06
CA VAL A 19 12.01 2.98 9.22
C VAL A 19 12.48 4.44 9.19
N ALA A 20 13.57 4.76 9.90
CA ALA A 20 14.15 6.10 9.91
C ALA A 20 14.62 6.54 8.51
N ALA A 21 15.26 5.63 7.74
CA ALA A 21 15.71 5.91 6.39
C ALA A 21 14.55 6.22 5.43
N LEU A 22 13.50 5.39 5.45
CA LEU A 22 12.32 5.57 4.60
C LEU A 22 11.52 6.80 5.02
N ALA A 23 11.28 7.00 6.33
CA ALA A 23 10.61 8.19 6.83
C ALA A 23 11.41 9.45 6.51
N GLY A 24 12.74 9.44 6.69
CA GLY A 24 13.63 10.55 6.32
C GLY A 24 13.53 10.91 4.84
N ALA A 25 13.51 9.92 3.95
CA ALA A 25 13.27 10.17 2.53
C ALA A 25 11.86 10.73 2.25
N GLY A 26 10.84 10.27 2.96
CA GLY A 26 9.50 10.84 2.92
C GLY A 26 9.44 12.29 3.39
N ILE A 27 10.23 12.66 4.41
CA ILE A 27 10.39 14.06 4.86
C ILE A 27 11.02 14.87 3.73
N SER A 28 12.11 14.39 3.14
CA SER A 28 12.80 15.05 2.03
C SER A 28 11.84 15.34 0.87
N VAL A 29 11.06 14.36 0.42
CA VAL A 29 10.08 14.53 -0.67
C VAL A 29 9.03 15.57 -0.31
N SER A 30 8.47 15.50 0.90
CA SER A 30 7.45 16.44 1.34
C SER A 30 8.00 17.85 1.53
N LEU A 31 9.22 17.99 2.04
CA LEU A 31 9.91 19.26 2.20
C LEU A 31 10.05 19.95 0.83
N MET A 32 10.54 19.22 -0.18
CA MET A 32 10.70 19.73 -1.56
C MET A 32 9.40 20.18 -2.21
N GLN A 33 8.28 19.54 -1.84
CA GLN A 33 6.96 19.96 -2.32
C GLN A 33 6.58 21.33 -1.76
N THR A 34 6.91 21.60 -0.49
CA THR A 34 6.57 22.84 0.20
C THR A 34 7.59 23.97 0.08
N LEU A 35 8.87 23.66 -0.15
CA LEU A 35 9.94 24.67 -0.23
C LEU A 35 9.73 25.72 -1.33
N VAL A 36 9.00 25.38 -2.40
CA VAL A 36 8.75 26.29 -3.52
C VAL A 36 7.59 27.25 -3.23
N ILE A 37 6.74 26.97 -2.24
CA ILE A 37 5.50 27.72 -2.00
C ILE A 37 5.75 29.22 -1.78
N PRO A 38 6.70 29.65 -0.94
CA PRO A 38 6.96 31.08 -0.73
C PRO A 38 7.57 31.77 -1.96
N LEU A 39 8.20 31.00 -2.86
CA LEU A 39 8.81 31.52 -4.08
C LEU A 39 7.77 31.83 -5.16
N ILE A 40 6.58 31.21 -5.12
CA ILE A 40 5.54 31.29 -6.15
C ILE A 40 5.24 32.73 -6.58
N PRO A 41 5.00 33.69 -5.67
CA PRO A 41 4.67 35.06 -6.08
C PRO A 41 5.83 35.78 -6.78
N GLN A 42 7.06 35.35 -6.55
CA GLN A 42 8.28 35.96 -7.09
C GLN A 42 8.75 35.31 -8.40
N LEU A 43 8.38 34.04 -8.66
CA LEU A 43 8.75 33.31 -9.87
C LEU A 43 8.50 34.06 -11.19
N PRO A 44 7.40 34.84 -11.39
CA PRO A 44 7.19 35.58 -12.62
C PRO A 44 8.31 36.59 -12.89
N THR A 45 8.75 37.30 -11.86
CA THR A 45 9.84 38.28 -11.94
C THR A 45 11.20 37.59 -12.08
N LEU A 46 11.44 36.51 -11.31
CA LEU A 46 12.71 35.78 -11.32
C LEU A 46 13.00 35.08 -12.66
N LEU A 47 11.95 34.67 -13.37
CA LEU A 47 12.05 33.92 -14.63
C LEU A 47 11.64 34.75 -15.86
N SER A 48 11.37 36.05 -15.68
CA SER A 48 10.90 36.95 -16.73
C SER A 48 9.72 36.38 -17.52
N THR A 49 8.67 35.92 -16.81
CA THR A 49 7.53 35.22 -17.41
C THR A 49 6.20 35.65 -16.79
N SER A 50 5.09 35.20 -17.38
CA SER A 50 3.76 35.49 -16.83
C SER A 50 3.46 34.63 -15.59
N PRO A 51 2.62 35.09 -14.64
CA PRO A 51 2.16 34.28 -13.52
C PRO A 51 1.53 32.94 -13.95
N ALA A 52 0.79 32.97 -15.06
CA ALA A 52 0.21 31.78 -15.66
C ALA A 52 1.29 30.77 -16.08
N ASN A 53 2.41 31.22 -16.65
CA ASN A 53 3.51 30.36 -17.04
C ASN A 53 4.32 29.89 -15.83
N ALA A 54 4.60 30.77 -14.87
CA ALA A 54 5.34 30.44 -13.65
C ALA A 54 4.66 29.34 -12.80
N SER A 55 3.32 29.31 -12.76
CA SER A 55 2.57 28.25 -12.04
C SER A 55 2.81 26.82 -12.55
N TRP A 56 3.37 26.65 -13.77
CA TRP A 56 3.78 25.35 -14.27
C TRP A 56 4.93 24.74 -13.49
N ALA A 57 5.76 25.54 -12.82
CA ALA A 57 6.82 25.05 -11.94
C ALA A 57 6.27 24.20 -10.76
N ILE A 58 5.02 24.40 -10.37
CA ILE A 58 4.35 23.59 -9.34
C ILE A 58 3.55 22.47 -10.01
N THR A 59 2.75 22.85 -11.01
CA THR A 59 1.81 21.94 -11.67
C THR A 59 2.54 20.75 -12.29
N ALA A 60 3.69 20.97 -12.92
CA ALA A 60 4.49 19.90 -13.52
C ALA A 60 4.95 18.87 -12.48
N THR A 61 5.44 19.30 -11.31
CA THR A 61 5.84 18.37 -10.22
C THR A 61 4.68 17.53 -9.73
N LEU A 62 3.52 18.16 -9.47
CA LEU A 62 2.34 17.46 -8.97
C LEU A 62 1.81 16.46 -9.99
N LEU A 63 1.76 16.87 -11.27
CA LEU A 63 1.30 16.04 -12.36
C LEU A 63 2.23 14.84 -12.58
N THR A 64 3.55 15.07 -12.65
CA THR A 64 4.51 13.97 -12.76
C THR A 64 4.42 13.03 -11.57
N GLY A 65 4.29 13.55 -10.34
CA GLY A 65 4.10 12.73 -9.15
C GLY A 65 2.83 11.88 -9.19
N ALA A 66 1.72 12.45 -9.64
CA ALA A 66 0.44 11.75 -9.79
C ALA A 66 0.53 10.56 -10.76
N VAL A 67 1.24 10.72 -11.88
CA VAL A 67 1.44 9.67 -12.90
C VAL A 67 2.49 8.66 -12.46
N ALA A 68 3.64 9.14 -11.97
CA ALA A 68 4.77 8.31 -11.61
C ALA A 68 4.44 7.38 -10.44
N THR A 69 3.59 7.80 -9.52
CA THR A 69 3.28 7.03 -8.30
C THR A 69 2.72 5.62 -8.57
N PRO A 70 1.61 5.44 -9.30
CA PRO A 70 1.09 4.11 -9.63
C PRO A 70 2.02 3.33 -10.58
N VAL A 71 2.65 4.01 -11.55
CA VAL A 71 3.54 3.39 -12.54
C VAL A 71 4.80 2.83 -11.88
N LEU A 72 5.50 3.65 -11.10
CA LEU A 72 6.70 3.23 -10.37
C LEU A 72 6.38 2.31 -9.19
N GLY A 73 5.19 2.44 -8.59
CA GLY A 73 4.67 1.44 -7.64
C GLY A 73 4.63 0.04 -8.26
N ARG A 74 4.03 -0.09 -9.45
CA ARG A 74 3.99 -1.36 -10.19
C ARG A 74 5.38 -1.85 -10.60
N LEU A 75 6.24 -0.95 -11.09
CA LEU A 75 7.63 -1.32 -11.38
C LEU A 75 8.37 -1.80 -10.12
N GLY A 76 8.05 -1.27 -8.94
CA GLY A 76 8.59 -1.73 -7.67
C GLY A 76 8.19 -3.17 -7.35
N ASP A 77 6.94 -3.52 -7.61
CA ASP A 77 6.42 -4.88 -7.41
C ASP A 77 7.04 -5.88 -8.43
N MET A 78 7.40 -5.42 -9.63
CA MET A 78 7.97 -6.22 -10.73
C MET A 78 9.50 -6.37 -10.71
N TYR A 79 10.23 -5.33 -10.32
CA TYR A 79 11.69 -5.27 -10.40
C TYR A 79 12.37 -5.19 -9.02
N GLY A 80 11.57 -5.09 -7.96
CA GLY A 80 12.03 -4.96 -6.58
C GLY A 80 11.99 -3.49 -6.12
N PRO A 81 11.42 -3.21 -4.94
CA PRO A 81 11.17 -1.84 -4.50
C PRO A 81 12.45 -1.04 -4.23
N LYS A 82 13.55 -1.68 -3.82
CA LYS A 82 14.85 -1.02 -3.58
C LYS A 82 15.38 -0.31 -4.83
N ARG A 83 15.39 -1.00 -5.97
CA ARG A 83 15.91 -0.46 -7.24
C ARG A 83 15.10 0.74 -7.68
N ILE A 84 13.77 0.64 -7.58
CA ILE A 84 12.89 1.73 -7.99
C ILE A 84 12.97 2.91 -7.01
N LEU A 85 13.12 2.68 -5.71
CA LEU A 85 13.40 3.75 -4.73
C LEU A 85 14.67 4.55 -5.09
N ILE A 86 15.76 3.86 -5.47
CA ILE A 86 17.00 4.50 -5.91
C ILE A 86 16.76 5.32 -7.18
N VAL A 87 16.04 4.78 -8.17
CA VAL A 87 15.69 5.51 -9.41
C VAL A 87 14.86 6.77 -9.11
N CYS A 88 13.86 6.67 -8.24
CA CYS A 88 13.04 7.81 -7.80
C CYS A 88 13.91 8.92 -7.20
N ALA A 89 14.76 8.56 -6.24
CA ALA A 89 15.63 9.52 -5.57
C ALA A 89 16.69 10.11 -6.52
N ALA A 90 17.24 9.32 -7.45
CA ALA A 90 18.19 9.80 -8.44
C ALA A 90 17.57 10.79 -9.43
N LEU A 91 16.35 10.52 -9.93
CA LEU A 91 15.61 11.46 -10.79
C LEU A 91 15.27 12.75 -10.04
N LEU A 92 14.94 12.65 -8.76
CA LEU A 92 14.72 13.80 -7.90
C LEU A 92 16.00 14.64 -7.72
N VAL A 93 17.16 14.02 -7.56
CA VAL A 93 18.46 14.72 -7.51
C VAL A 93 18.74 15.41 -8.83
N ALA A 94 18.59 14.70 -9.95
CA ALA A 94 18.80 15.26 -11.28
C ALA A 94 17.88 16.47 -11.53
N GLY A 95 16.60 16.35 -11.18
CA GLY A 95 15.64 17.45 -11.29
C GLY A 95 15.96 18.64 -10.38
N SER A 96 16.47 18.37 -9.18
CA SER A 96 16.92 19.41 -8.25
C SER A 96 18.15 20.14 -8.79
N VAL A 97 19.13 19.43 -9.35
CA VAL A 97 20.32 20.04 -9.96
C VAL A 97 19.93 20.91 -11.17
N VAL A 98 19.06 20.39 -12.07
CA VAL A 98 18.57 21.16 -13.22
C VAL A 98 17.90 22.47 -12.79
N ALA A 99 17.06 22.41 -11.75
CA ALA A 99 16.40 23.58 -11.19
C ALA A 99 17.37 24.54 -10.47
N ALA A 100 18.42 24.02 -9.85
CA ALA A 100 19.42 24.81 -9.14
C ALA A 100 20.39 25.56 -10.06
N THR A 101 20.52 25.14 -11.32
CA THR A 101 21.47 25.73 -12.28
C THR A 101 20.80 26.58 -13.36
N THR A 102 19.50 26.84 -13.26
CA THR A 102 18.75 27.52 -14.32
C THR A 102 17.98 28.73 -13.83
N THR A 103 18.00 29.78 -14.63
CA THR A 103 17.20 31.00 -14.47
C THR A 103 16.10 31.12 -15.53
N SER A 104 15.89 30.07 -16.33
CA SER A 104 14.88 30.03 -17.39
C SER A 104 13.71 29.11 -17.02
N LEU A 105 12.51 29.48 -17.46
CA LEU A 105 11.28 28.77 -17.13
C LEU A 105 11.28 27.31 -17.61
N ILE A 106 11.66 27.04 -18.86
CA ILE A 106 11.52 25.69 -19.43
C ILE A 106 12.42 24.68 -18.71
N PRO A 107 13.73 24.93 -18.53
CA PRO A 107 14.56 24.01 -17.75
C PRO A 107 14.09 23.88 -16.30
N LEU A 108 13.58 24.95 -15.68
CA LEU A 108 12.99 24.86 -14.34
C LEU A 108 11.79 23.91 -14.32
N ILE A 109 10.88 24.02 -15.29
CA ILE A 109 9.72 23.12 -15.42
C ILE A 109 10.19 21.66 -15.59
N ILE A 110 11.23 21.41 -16.38
CA ILE A 110 11.81 20.07 -16.56
C ILE A 110 12.38 19.57 -15.22
N GLY A 111 13.17 20.38 -14.52
CA GLY A 111 13.73 20.03 -13.21
C GLY A 111 12.63 19.75 -12.18
N ARG A 112 11.55 20.52 -12.21
CA ARG A 112 10.37 20.35 -11.37
C ARG A 112 9.57 19.10 -11.72
N ALA A 113 9.42 18.76 -12.99
CA ALA A 113 8.82 17.50 -13.43
C ALA A 113 9.66 16.31 -12.92
N LEU A 114 10.98 16.36 -13.07
CA LEU A 114 11.90 15.34 -12.57
C LEU A 114 11.82 15.14 -11.04
N GLN A 115 11.70 16.23 -10.26
CA GLN A 115 11.45 16.13 -8.81
C GLN A 115 10.12 15.42 -8.47
N GLY A 116 9.13 15.46 -9.37
CA GLY A 116 7.86 14.74 -9.20
C GLY A 116 8.03 13.23 -9.05
N PHE A 117 9.10 12.66 -9.61
CA PHE A 117 9.46 11.24 -9.42
C PHE A 117 9.88 10.90 -7.98
N GLY A 118 9.95 11.86 -7.07
CA GLY A 118 10.07 11.61 -5.63
C GLY A 118 8.79 11.12 -4.97
N ALA A 119 7.60 11.46 -5.49
CA ALA A 119 6.32 11.09 -4.89
C ALA A 119 6.11 9.57 -4.64
N PRO A 120 6.51 8.65 -5.54
CA PRO A 120 6.38 7.21 -5.36
C PRO A 120 7.22 6.64 -4.20
N VAL A 121 8.20 7.39 -3.68
CA VAL A 121 9.04 6.95 -2.55
C VAL A 121 8.19 6.55 -1.34
N ILE A 122 7.08 7.23 -1.11
CA ILE A 122 6.19 6.96 0.02
C ILE A 122 5.49 5.60 -0.10
N PRO A 123 4.69 5.32 -1.15
CA PRO A 123 4.05 4.02 -1.29
C PRO A 123 5.04 2.87 -1.49
N LEU A 124 6.17 3.09 -2.17
CA LEU A 124 7.24 2.09 -2.28
C LEU A 124 7.86 1.80 -0.90
N GLY A 125 8.12 2.82 -0.10
CA GLY A 125 8.60 2.68 1.27
C GLY A 125 7.62 1.91 2.15
N ILE A 126 6.31 2.21 2.05
CA ILE A 126 5.25 1.45 2.74
C ILE A 126 5.30 -0.04 2.36
N SER A 127 5.50 -0.36 1.07
CA SER A 127 5.66 -1.74 0.60
C SER A 127 6.91 -2.42 1.19
N VAL A 128 8.06 -1.73 1.21
CA VAL A 128 9.29 -2.23 1.85
C VAL A 128 9.08 -2.51 3.34
N LEU A 129 8.42 -1.59 4.05
CA LEU A 129 8.10 -1.74 5.47
C LEU A 129 7.18 -2.93 5.72
N ARG A 130 6.14 -3.11 4.89
CA ARG A 130 5.21 -4.25 4.99
C ARG A 130 5.92 -5.58 4.76
N ALA A 131 6.86 -5.63 3.81
CA ALA A 131 7.58 -6.85 3.46
C ALA A 131 8.72 -7.19 4.44
N SER A 132 9.30 -6.19 5.12
CA SER A 132 10.52 -6.36 5.92
C SER A 132 10.27 -6.40 7.43
N LEU A 133 9.12 -5.93 7.91
CA LEU A 133 8.82 -5.83 9.34
C LEU A 133 7.85 -6.91 9.81
N PRO A 134 7.95 -7.34 11.07
CA PRO A 134 6.96 -8.22 11.68
C PRO A 134 5.63 -7.49 11.83
N ALA A 135 4.52 -8.23 11.73
CA ALA A 135 3.16 -7.70 11.58
C ALA A 135 2.79 -6.66 12.65
N GLU A 136 3.30 -6.82 13.87
CA GLU A 136 3.01 -5.95 15.02
C GLU A 136 3.64 -4.56 14.87
N ARG A 137 4.72 -4.44 14.10
CA ARG A 137 5.44 -3.16 13.88
C ARG A 137 5.07 -2.46 12.59
N VAL A 138 4.45 -3.16 11.65
CA VAL A 138 4.08 -2.63 10.32
C VAL A 138 3.18 -1.41 10.45
N GLY A 139 2.15 -1.46 11.31
CA GLY A 139 1.23 -0.34 11.51
C GLY A 139 1.91 0.94 12.02
N ALA A 140 2.79 0.80 13.02
CA ALA A 140 3.55 1.93 13.56
C ALA A 140 4.54 2.50 12.53
N ALA A 141 5.21 1.64 11.77
CA ALA A 141 6.14 2.04 10.72
C ALA A 141 5.43 2.79 9.56
N MET A 142 4.27 2.30 9.13
CA MET A 142 3.43 2.98 8.13
C MET A 142 2.89 4.32 8.64
N GLY A 143 2.53 4.39 9.93
CA GLY A 143 2.18 5.64 10.60
C GLY A 143 3.32 6.65 10.52
N MET A 144 4.55 6.26 10.86
CA MET A 144 5.74 7.13 10.74
C MET A 144 6.04 7.56 9.30
N MET A 145 5.90 6.64 8.33
CA MET A 145 6.04 6.96 6.91
C MET A 145 4.98 7.95 6.43
N SER A 146 3.80 7.95 7.03
CA SER A 146 2.74 8.91 6.71
C SER A 146 2.95 10.24 7.45
N ALA A 147 3.52 10.19 8.65
CA ALA A 147 3.89 11.34 9.47
C ALA A 147 4.97 12.21 8.81
N SER A 148 5.86 11.58 8.03
CA SER A 148 6.95 12.28 7.34
C SER A 148 6.46 13.39 6.41
N LEU A 149 5.27 13.24 5.83
CA LEU A 149 4.60 14.28 5.04
C LEU A 149 4.26 15.53 5.89
N GLY A 150 3.88 15.32 7.14
CA GLY A 150 3.56 16.42 8.05
C GLY A 150 4.81 17.19 8.42
N VAL A 151 5.88 16.46 8.73
CA VAL A 151 7.19 17.05 9.09
C VAL A 151 7.79 17.82 7.93
N GLY A 152 7.80 17.25 6.73
CA GLY A 152 8.32 17.93 5.54
C GLY A 152 7.54 19.21 5.26
N GLY A 153 6.21 19.19 5.36
CA GLY A 153 5.40 20.40 5.26
C GLY A 153 5.66 21.42 6.38
N ALA A 154 5.83 20.95 7.61
CA ALA A 154 6.11 21.80 8.79
C ALA A 154 7.40 22.59 8.64
N LEU A 155 8.47 21.88 8.25
CA LEU A 155 9.81 22.42 8.15
C LEU A 155 10.02 23.19 6.85
N GLY A 156 9.23 22.87 5.81
CA GLY A 156 9.39 23.43 4.48
C GLY A 156 9.16 24.92 4.41
N LEU A 157 8.07 25.42 4.98
CA LEU A 157 7.75 26.86 4.94
C LEU A 157 8.77 27.72 5.70
N PRO A 158 9.14 27.43 6.97
CA PRO A 158 10.18 28.19 7.66
C PRO A 158 11.54 28.11 6.95
N LEU A 159 11.95 26.90 6.52
CA LEU A 159 13.24 26.72 5.86
C LEU A 159 13.30 27.47 4.53
N SER A 160 12.22 27.42 3.74
CA SER A 160 12.16 28.18 2.48
C SER A 160 12.10 29.68 2.70
N ALA A 161 11.41 30.16 3.74
CA ALA A 161 11.38 31.58 4.06
C ALA A 161 12.76 32.11 4.46
N VAL A 162 13.51 31.36 5.28
CA VAL A 162 14.91 31.70 5.65
C VAL A 162 15.80 31.71 4.40
N ILE A 163 15.73 30.66 3.58
CA ILE A 163 16.55 30.57 2.36
C ILE A 163 16.20 31.71 1.40
N ALA A 164 14.92 31.96 1.12
CA ALA A 164 14.50 32.99 0.18
C ALA A 164 14.83 34.42 0.63
N GLN A 165 14.98 34.67 1.93
CA GLN A 165 15.31 36.01 2.45
C GLN A 165 16.81 36.26 2.59
N HIS A 166 17.61 35.22 2.89
CA HIS A 166 19.03 35.40 3.20
C HIS A 166 19.98 34.81 2.15
N PHE A 167 19.46 33.97 1.25
CA PHE A 167 20.23 33.30 0.23
C PHE A 167 19.58 33.48 -1.14
N ASP A 168 20.35 33.14 -2.17
CA ASP A 168 19.80 33.04 -3.52
C ASP A 168 18.77 31.89 -3.59
N TRP A 169 17.68 32.09 -4.34
CA TRP A 169 16.57 31.14 -4.45
C TRP A 169 16.99 29.77 -5.01
N HIS A 170 18.09 29.68 -5.78
CA HIS A 170 18.65 28.42 -6.25
C HIS A 170 19.13 27.52 -5.09
N ALA A 171 19.45 28.09 -3.92
CA ALA A 171 19.83 27.33 -2.72
C ALA A 171 18.73 26.38 -2.25
N LEU A 172 17.45 26.67 -2.52
CA LEU A 172 16.32 25.77 -2.26
C LEU A 172 16.51 24.44 -3.01
N PHE A 173 16.95 24.52 -4.26
CA PHE A 173 17.14 23.36 -5.13
C PHE A 173 18.44 22.63 -4.84
N TRP A 174 19.50 23.33 -4.42
CA TRP A 174 20.71 22.67 -3.90
C TRP A 174 20.43 21.89 -2.61
N CYS A 175 19.64 22.46 -1.70
CA CYS A 175 19.18 21.76 -0.51
C CYS A 175 18.37 20.49 -0.88
N ALA A 176 17.46 20.61 -1.85
CA ALA A 176 16.71 19.48 -2.38
C ALA A 176 17.62 18.39 -2.98
N ALA A 177 18.64 18.79 -3.76
CA ALA A 177 19.60 17.86 -4.34
C ALA A 177 20.40 17.11 -3.26
N ALA A 178 20.84 17.80 -2.20
CA ALA A 178 21.56 17.20 -1.09
C ALA A 178 20.70 16.17 -0.33
N LEU A 179 19.44 16.50 -0.03
CA LEU A 179 18.50 15.58 0.63
C LEU A 179 18.12 14.39 -0.25
N GLY A 180 18.00 14.61 -1.56
CA GLY A 180 17.81 13.55 -2.55
C GLY A 180 18.99 12.59 -2.58
N LEU A 181 20.22 13.13 -2.59
CA LEU A 181 21.45 12.33 -2.60
C LEU A 181 21.57 11.53 -1.29
N ALA A 182 21.28 12.14 -0.14
CA ALA A 182 21.20 11.43 1.12
C ALA A 182 20.19 10.28 1.07
N SER A 183 19.03 10.49 0.45
CA SER A 183 18.01 9.44 0.26
C SER A 183 18.52 8.30 -0.63
N VAL A 184 19.24 8.61 -1.73
CA VAL A 184 19.90 7.59 -2.57
C VAL A 184 20.85 6.74 -1.74
N LEU A 185 21.73 7.37 -0.95
CA LEU A 185 22.69 6.65 -0.11
C LEU A 185 21.97 5.77 0.92
N LEU A 186 20.95 6.30 1.60
CA LEU A 186 20.13 5.56 2.54
C LEU A 186 19.47 4.34 1.88
N PHE A 187 18.96 4.46 0.66
CA PHE A 187 18.35 3.34 -0.06
C PHE A 187 19.36 2.28 -0.48
N VAL A 188 20.56 2.69 -0.93
CA VAL A 188 21.63 1.76 -1.30
C VAL A 188 22.06 0.91 -0.10
N PHE A 189 22.26 1.55 1.06
CA PHE A 189 22.87 0.90 2.23
C PHE A 189 21.87 0.27 3.21
N LEU A 190 20.69 0.88 3.43
CA LEU A 190 19.77 0.46 4.50
C LEU A 190 18.55 -0.30 3.98
N VAL A 191 18.13 -0.10 2.72
CA VAL A 191 16.96 -0.81 2.17
C VAL A 191 17.39 -2.22 1.72
N PRO A 192 16.74 -3.28 2.23
CA PRO A 192 17.06 -4.65 1.84
C PRO A 192 16.60 -4.94 0.40
N ASP A 193 17.33 -5.82 -0.26
CA ASP A 193 16.92 -6.36 -1.56
C ASP A 193 15.76 -7.34 -1.36
N ILE A 194 14.54 -6.87 -1.66
CA ILE A 194 13.32 -7.65 -1.59
C ILE A 194 13.06 -8.26 -2.98
N PRO A 195 12.85 -9.59 -3.08
CA PRO A 195 12.52 -10.22 -4.35
C PRO A 195 11.24 -9.64 -4.97
N PRO A 196 11.17 -9.50 -6.29
CA PRO A 196 9.93 -9.17 -6.98
C PRO A 196 8.80 -10.12 -6.58
N VAL A 197 7.60 -9.56 -6.38
CA VAL A 197 6.42 -10.28 -5.90
C VAL A 197 5.36 -10.47 -6.98
N SER A 198 5.47 -9.76 -8.11
CA SER A 198 4.61 -9.97 -9.28
C SER A 198 5.44 -10.18 -10.56
N GLY A 199 5.08 -11.19 -11.34
CA GLY A 199 5.54 -11.35 -12.72
C GLY A 199 4.67 -10.54 -13.70
N GLY A 200 5.14 -10.39 -14.94
CA GLY A 200 4.38 -9.72 -16.01
C GLY A 200 5.25 -8.84 -16.91
N ARG A 201 4.65 -8.30 -17.98
CA ARG A 201 5.28 -7.30 -18.85
C ARG A 201 4.83 -5.91 -18.43
N PHE A 202 5.70 -4.91 -18.56
CA PHE A 202 5.33 -3.52 -18.34
C PHE A 202 4.27 -3.10 -19.36
N ASP A 203 3.25 -2.38 -18.92
CA ASP A 203 2.15 -1.89 -19.76
C ASP A 203 2.34 -0.38 -20.06
N PRO A 204 3.15 -0.01 -21.08
CA PRO A 204 3.38 1.39 -21.42
C PRO A 204 2.10 2.09 -21.88
N PHE A 205 1.15 1.36 -22.45
CA PHE A 205 -0.13 1.91 -22.91
C PHE A 205 -1.00 2.33 -21.72
N GLY A 206 -1.12 1.46 -20.72
CA GLY A 206 -1.78 1.80 -19.45
C GLY A 206 -1.13 2.99 -18.74
N ALA A 207 0.20 3.06 -18.74
CA ALA A 207 0.92 4.18 -18.14
C ALA A 207 0.63 5.50 -18.88
N LEU A 208 0.65 5.48 -20.22
CA LEU A 208 0.42 6.65 -21.05
C LEU A 208 -1.04 7.13 -20.99
N THR A 209 -2.00 6.20 -21.02
CA THR A 209 -3.43 6.53 -20.90
C THR A 209 -3.77 7.06 -19.51
N LEU A 210 -3.20 6.50 -18.44
CA LEU A 210 -3.30 7.06 -17.10
C LEU A 210 -2.70 8.47 -17.03
N ALA A 211 -1.53 8.67 -17.64
CA ALA A 211 -0.87 9.98 -17.70
C ALA A 211 -1.76 11.00 -18.42
N ALA A 212 -2.24 10.66 -19.61
CA ALA A 212 -3.12 11.52 -20.39
C ALA A 212 -4.41 11.86 -19.63
N GLY A 213 -5.07 10.86 -19.02
CA GLY A 213 -6.29 11.09 -18.23
C GLY A 213 -6.06 12.01 -17.05
N LEU A 214 -4.94 11.84 -16.32
CA LEU A 214 -4.59 12.72 -15.21
C LEU A 214 -4.21 14.13 -15.64
N VAL A 215 -3.52 14.31 -16.76
CA VAL A 215 -3.28 15.63 -17.36
C VAL A 215 -4.61 16.30 -17.70
N MET A 216 -5.49 15.59 -18.41
CA MET A 216 -6.79 16.09 -18.83
C MET A 216 -7.72 16.39 -17.65
N LEU A 217 -7.53 15.74 -16.50
CA LEU A 217 -8.30 16.02 -15.29
C LEU A 217 -7.72 17.17 -14.47
N LEU A 218 -6.42 17.13 -14.17
CA LEU A 218 -5.79 18.05 -13.21
C LEU A 218 -5.47 19.41 -13.83
N LEU A 219 -5.15 19.47 -15.13
CA LEU A 219 -4.84 20.71 -15.81
C LEU A 219 -6.02 21.70 -15.84
N PRO A 220 -7.24 21.33 -16.26
CA PRO A 220 -8.39 22.24 -16.21
C PRO A 220 -8.82 22.58 -14.78
N ILE A 221 -8.59 21.72 -13.79
CA ILE A 221 -8.81 22.07 -12.37
C ILE A 221 -7.86 23.20 -11.95
N SER A 222 -6.59 23.12 -12.35
CA SER A 222 -5.57 24.14 -12.04
C SER A 222 -5.78 25.45 -12.80
N LYS A 223 -6.21 25.38 -14.07
CA LYS A 223 -6.31 26.53 -14.99
C LYS A 223 -7.73 27.05 -15.23
N GLY A 224 -8.75 26.39 -14.71
CA GLY A 224 -10.16 26.71 -14.98
C GLY A 224 -10.51 28.15 -14.62
N ALA A 225 -9.93 28.69 -13.54
CA ALA A 225 -10.11 30.10 -13.17
C ALA A 225 -9.55 31.08 -14.23
N THR A 226 -8.45 30.73 -14.89
CA THR A 226 -7.81 31.57 -15.92
C THR A 226 -8.38 31.37 -17.32
N TRP A 227 -8.72 30.13 -17.67
CA TRP A 227 -9.27 29.78 -18.99
C TRP A 227 -10.79 29.98 -19.05
N GLY A 228 -11.43 30.17 -17.91
CA GLY A 228 -12.88 30.18 -17.77
C GLY A 228 -13.44 28.76 -17.69
N TRP A 229 -14.23 28.49 -16.65
CA TRP A 229 -14.81 27.18 -16.40
C TRP A 229 -15.76 26.69 -17.51
N GLY A 230 -16.44 27.62 -18.19
CA GLY A 230 -17.32 27.33 -19.32
C GLY A 230 -16.62 27.28 -20.68
N SER A 231 -15.31 27.48 -20.75
CA SER A 231 -14.58 27.46 -22.03
C SER A 231 -14.57 26.07 -22.65
N THR A 232 -14.63 26.02 -23.99
CA THR A 232 -14.54 24.77 -24.77
C THR A 232 -13.29 23.97 -24.44
N THR A 233 -12.16 24.63 -24.16
CA THR A 233 -10.92 23.98 -23.74
C THR A 233 -11.07 23.28 -22.39
N THR A 234 -11.65 23.95 -21.40
CA THR A 234 -11.81 23.38 -20.04
C THR A 234 -12.80 22.22 -20.04
N LEU A 235 -13.96 22.41 -20.68
CA LEU A 235 -14.98 21.37 -20.81
C LEU A 235 -14.50 20.20 -21.68
N GLY A 236 -13.77 20.48 -22.76
CA GLY A 236 -13.18 19.48 -23.64
C GLY A 236 -12.13 18.62 -22.94
N LEU A 237 -11.30 19.21 -22.08
CA LEU A 237 -10.35 18.46 -21.25
C LEU A 237 -11.07 17.58 -20.23
N PHE A 238 -12.11 18.07 -19.55
CA PHE A 238 -12.91 17.23 -18.65
C PHE A 238 -13.61 16.07 -19.38
N ALA A 239 -14.22 16.33 -20.53
CA ALA A 239 -14.82 15.28 -21.36
C ALA A 239 -13.76 14.27 -21.84
N GLY A 240 -12.60 14.75 -22.28
CA GLY A 240 -11.46 13.93 -22.66
C GLY A 240 -10.93 13.06 -21.52
N ALA A 241 -10.89 13.60 -20.30
CA ALA A 241 -10.53 12.87 -19.09
C ALA A 241 -11.51 11.73 -18.82
N VAL A 242 -12.82 11.98 -18.90
CA VAL A 242 -13.86 10.94 -18.72
C VAL A 242 -13.68 9.82 -19.73
N VAL A 243 -13.52 10.15 -21.02
CA VAL A 243 -13.31 9.16 -22.08
C VAL A 243 -12.02 8.37 -21.86
N THR A 244 -10.93 9.07 -21.52
CA THR A 244 -9.62 8.43 -21.34
C THR A 244 -9.59 7.53 -20.10
N PHE A 245 -10.25 7.92 -19.00
CA PHE A 245 -10.40 7.05 -17.83
C PHE A 245 -11.32 5.86 -18.09
N ALA A 246 -12.37 6.02 -18.91
CA ALA A 246 -13.21 4.90 -19.33
C ALA A 246 -12.42 3.89 -20.17
N VAL A 247 -11.64 4.37 -21.15
CA VAL A 247 -10.73 3.54 -21.96
C VAL A 247 -9.67 2.88 -21.09
N PHE A 248 -9.03 3.63 -20.19
CA PHE A 248 -8.05 3.12 -19.24
C PHE A 248 -8.66 2.01 -18.38
N GLY A 249 -9.83 2.24 -17.77
CA GLY A 249 -10.52 1.25 -16.94
C GLY A 249 -10.86 -0.02 -17.71
N TRP A 250 -11.36 0.11 -18.94
CA TRP A 250 -11.66 -1.01 -19.81
C TRP A 250 -10.41 -1.82 -20.19
N CYS A 251 -9.33 -1.14 -20.58
CA CYS A 251 -8.06 -1.77 -20.94
C CYS A 251 -7.42 -2.47 -19.73
N GLN A 252 -7.36 -1.80 -18.57
CA GLN A 252 -6.80 -2.38 -17.35
C GLN A 252 -7.63 -3.55 -16.81
N TYR A 253 -8.95 -3.53 -16.99
CA TYR A 253 -9.81 -4.64 -16.59
C TYR A 253 -9.58 -5.91 -17.44
N ARG A 254 -9.18 -5.74 -18.71
CA ARG A 254 -8.89 -6.85 -19.64
C ARG A 254 -7.40 -7.25 -19.67
N ALA A 255 -6.50 -6.38 -19.22
CA ALA A 255 -5.07 -6.64 -19.28
C ALA A 255 -4.66 -7.80 -18.37
N PRO A 256 -3.82 -8.75 -18.84
CA PRO A 256 -3.29 -9.85 -18.01
C PRO A 256 -2.35 -9.39 -16.88
N SER A 257 -1.75 -8.21 -17.02
CA SER A 257 -0.82 -7.63 -16.04
C SER A 257 -1.04 -6.12 -15.95
N PRO A 258 -2.16 -5.68 -15.35
CA PRO A 258 -2.49 -4.25 -15.29
C PRO A 258 -1.53 -3.50 -14.37
N ILE A 259 -1.31 -2.22 -14.66
CA ILE A 259 -0.63 -1.29 -13.75
C ILE A 259 -1.51 -1.03 -12.53
N VAL A 260 -2.80 -0.87 -12.76
CA VAL A 260 -3.81 -0.70 -11.71
C VAL A 260 -4.80 -1.85 -11.81
N ASP A 261 -4.79 -2.74 -10.82
CA ASP A 261 -5.86 -3.73 -10.72
C ASP A 261 -7.17 -3.01 -10.34
N VAL A 262 -8.00 -2.77 -11.36
CA VAL A 262 -9.30 -2.14 -11.23
C VAL A 262 -10.21 -2.95 -10.31
N ARG A 263 -10.07 -4.28 -10.29
CA ARG A 263 -10.90 -5.16 -9.43
C ARG A 263 -10.57 -4.95 -7.97
N THR A 264 -9.28 -4.88 -7.62
CA THR A 264 -8.85 -4.57 -6.26
C THR A 264 -9.21 -3.15 -5.86
N THR A 265 -9.04 -2.19 -6.77
CA THR A 265 -9.34 -0.77 -6.54
C THR A 265 -10.83 -0.53 -6.27
N LEU A 266 -11.71 -1.26 -6.95
CA LEU A 266 -13.17 -1.18 -6.80
C LEU A 266 -13.71 -1.96 -5.59
N ARG A 267 -12.88 -2.70 -4.86
CA ARG A 267 -13.32 -3.32 -3.59
C ARG A 267 -13.75 -2.22 -2.63
N ARG A 268 -14.93 -2.38 -2.04
CA ARG A 268 -15.56 -1.37 -1.16
C ARG A 268 -14.60 -0.77 -0.11
N PRO A 269 -13.75 -1.54 0.61
CA PRO A 269 -12.82 -0.95 1.57
C PRO A 269 -11.78 -0.01 0.93
N VAL A 270 -11.23 -0.39 -0.24
CA VAL A 270 -10.22 0.41 -0.95
C VAL A 270 -10.86 1.65 -1.57
N LEU A 271 -11.99 1.47 -2.27
CA LEU A 271 -12.73 2.54 -2.92
C LEU A 271 -13.16 3.63 -1.91
N LEU A 272 -13.82 3.23 -0.83
CA LEU A 272 -14.30 4.18 0.19
C LEU A 272 -13.14 4.85 0.93
N THR A 273 -12.04 4.14 1.18
CA THR A 273 -10.83 4.76 1.75
C THR A 273 -10.27 5.82 0.81
N ASN A 274 -10.18 5.54 -0.50
CA ASN A 274 -9.71 6.52 -1.48
C ASN A 274 -10.64 7.73 -1.60
N LEU A 275 -11.96 7.54 -1.55
CA LEU A 275 -12.93 8.65 -1.52
C LEU A 275 -12.75 9.52 -0.26
N ALA A 276 -12.59 8.90 0.91
CA ALA A 276 -12.27 9.63 2.14
C ALA A 276 -10.91 10.35 2.04
N SER A 277 -9.93 9.77 1.35
CA SER A 277 -8.63 10.39 1.10
C SER A 277 -8.68 11.64 0.23
N ILE A 278 -9.58 11.70 -0.76
CA ILE A 278 -9.84 12.92 -1.53
C ILE A 278 -10.31 14.02 -0.58
N ALA A 279 -11.31 13.73 0.24
CA ALA A 279 -11.90 14.70 1.15
C ALA A 279 -10.93 15.15 2.27
N VAL A 280 -10.12 14.25 2.82
CA VAL A 280 -9.06 14.60 3.77
C VAL A 280 -7.93 15.37 3.09
N GLY A 281 -7.52 15.00 1.88
CA GLY A 281 -6.53 15.76 1.10
C GLY A 281 -7.01 17.19 0.81
N PHE A 282 -8.30 17.34 0.50
CA PHE A 282 -8.94 18.63 0.34
C PHE A 282 -8.89 19.46 1.63
N GLY A 283 -9.26 18.85 2.75
CA GLY A 283 -9.17 19.46 4.07
C GLY A 283 -7.73 19.73 4.50
N MET A 284 -6.72 19.00 4.05
CA MET A 284 -5.32 19.34 4.36
C MET A 284 -4.90 20.62 3.61
N PHE A 285 -5.18 20.68 2.31
CA PHE A 285 -4.70 21.76 1.46
C PHE A 285 -5.39 23.10 1.70
N ALA A 286 -6.68 23.09 2.10
CA ALA A 286 -7.41 24.31 2.44
C ALA A 286 -6.71 25.11 3.55
N MET A 287 -6.17 24.42 4.57
CA MET A 287 -5.39 25.03 5.66
C MET A 287 -4.11 25.68 5.13
N SER A 288 -3.40 24.98 4.22
CA SER A 288 -2.15 25.47 3.62
C SER A 288 -2.35 26.72 2.77
N LEU A 289 -3.56 27.00 2.30
CA LEU A 289 -3.88 28.23 1.57
C LEU A 289 -4.41 29.33 2.51
N VAL A 290 -5.44 29.03 3.31
CA VAL A 290 -6.14 30.01 4.15
C VAL A 290 -5.23 30.57 5.26
N GLY A 291 -4.50 29.71 5.96
CA GLY A 291 -3.68 30.11 7.11
C GLY A 291 -2.63 31.17 6.77
N PRO A 292 -1.70 30.87 5.83
CA PRO A 292 -0.64 31.82 5.44
C PRO A 292 -1.18 33.10 4.82
N GLN A 293 -2.27 33.04 4.03
CA GLN A 293 -2.85 34.24 3.42
C GLN A 293 -3.45 35.18 4.45
N LEU A 294 -4.22 34.66 5.42
CA LEU A 294 -4.79 35.48 6.49
C LEU A 294 -3.71 36.08 7.39
N LEU A 295 -2.68 35.28 7.72
CA LEU A 295 -1.54 35.74 8.52
C LEU A 295 -0.81 36.90 7.86
N GLN A 296 -0.56 36.81 6.55
CA GLN A 296 0.19 37.81 5.78
C GLN A 296 -0.64 39.00 5.32
N MET A 297 -1.98 38.92 5.41
CA MET A 297 -2.85 39.99 4.94
C MET A 297 -2.65 41.27 5.77
N PRO A 298 -2.64 42.46 5.14
CA PRO A 298 -2.41 43.72 5.85
C PRO A 298 -3.43 43.94 6.97
N SER A 299 -2.96 44.44 8.12
CA SER A 299 -3.80 44.78 9.27
C SER A 299 -4.82 45.87 8.98
N GLU A 300 -4.56 46.71 7.97
CA GLU A 300 -5.47 47.76 7.49
C GLU A 300 -6.82 47.21 6.99
N THR A 301 -6.89 45.92 6.64
CA THR A 301 -8.14 45.25 6.27
C THR A 301 -9.10 45.05 7.45
N GLY A 302 -8.66 45.27 8.69
CA GLY A 302 -9.44 45.10 9.92
C GLY A 302 -9.48 43.65 10.44
N TYR A 303 -9.04 42.67 9.65
CA TYR A 303 -8.97 41.25 10.06
C TYR A 303 -7.66 40.56 9.65
N GLY A 304 -6.91 41.12 8.70
CA GLY A 304 -5.56 40.66 8.38
C GLY A 304 -4.63 40.82 9.59
N LEU A 305 -3.67 39.90 9.72
CA LEU A 305 -2.80 39.84 10.90
C LEU A 305 -1.42 40.48 10.70
N GLY A 306 -1.14 41.01 9.50
CA GLY A 306 0.05 41.80 9.17
C GLY A 306 1.38 41.07 9.40
N GLN A 307 1.40 39.75 9.44
CA GLN A 307 2.59 38.96 9.71
C GLN A 307 3.51 38.94 8.49
N SER A 308 4.82 38.98 8.73
CA SER A 308 5.80 38.73 7.67
C SER A 308 5.70 37.29 7.16
N MET A 309 6.25 37.02 5.97
CA MET A 309 6.30 35.67 5.40
C MET A 309 6.99 34.65 6.32
N ILE A 310 8.07 35.05 7.01
CA ILE A 310 8.75 34.21 8.02
C ILE A 310 7.83 33.97 9.20
N ALA A 311 7.22 35.03 9.75
CA ALA A 311 6.35 34.90 10.91
C ALA A 311 5.16 33.98 10.61
N ALA A 312 4.52 34.13 9.44
CA ALA A 312 3.45 33.26 8.99
C ALA A 312 3.90 31.79 8.88
N GLY A 313 5.09 31.54 8.34
CA GLY A 313 5.70 30.21 8.30
C GLY A 313 5.94 29.63 9.70
N LEU A 314 6.45 30.43 10.64
CA LEU A 314 6.68 30.03 12.03
C LEU A 314 5.37 29.75 12.79
N TRP A 315 4.29 30.49 12.52
CA TRP A 315 2.97 30.21 13.08
C TRP A 315 2.36 28.92 12.53
N MET A 316 2.68 28.55 11.28
CA MET A 316 2.22 27.30 10.65
C MET A 316 3.04 26.07 11.03
N ALA A 317 4.33 26.25 11.35
CA ALA A 317 5.26 25.15 11.63
C ALA A 317 4.79 24.20 12.75
N PRO A 318 4.25 24.67 13.89
CA PRO A 318 3.73 23.79 14.92
C PRO A 318 2.62 22.85 14.45
N GLY A 319 1.81 23.25 13.47
CA GLY A 319 0.78 22.39 12.88
C GLY A 319 1.37 21.10 12.31
N GLY A 320 2.42 21.20 11.51
CA GLY A 320 3.07 20.01 10.95
C GLY A 320 3.83 19.18 12.01
N LEU A 321 4.32 19.79 13.10
CA LEU A 321 4.84 19.06 14.27
C LEU A 321 3.72 18.31 15.00
N ALA A 322 2.55 18.91 15.15
CA ALA A 322 1.39 18.25 15.75
C ALA A 322 0.94 17.05 14.92
N MET A 323 0.96 17.17 13.59
CA MET A 323 0.72 16.04 12.67
C MET A 323 1.72 14.90 12.89
N MET A 324 3.00 15.21 13.15
CA MET A 324 4.04 14.22 13.48
C MET A 324 3.76 13.52 14.80
N VAL A 325 3.46 14.27 15.86
CA VAL A 325 3.16 13.72 17.20
C VAL A 325 1.87 12.91 17.18
N ALA A 326 0.89 13.32 16.38
CA ALA A 326 -0.39 12.63 16.20
C ALA A 326 -0.23 11.26 15.55
N ALA A 327 0.79 11.03 14.72
CA ALA A 327 0.91 9.77 13.97
C ALA A 327 1.21 8.53 14.84
N PRO A 328 2.14 8.54 15.83
CA PRO A 328 2.28 7.45 16.80
C PRO A 328 1.02 7.24 17.65
N LEU A 329 0.34 8.32 18.05
CA LEU A 329 -0.93 8.27 18.77
C LEU A 329 -2.00 7.58 17.92
N ALA A 330 -2.09 7.95 16.65
CA ALA A 330 -2.98 7.34 15.68
C ALA A 330 -2.66 5.86 15.48
N ALA A 331 -1.38 5.47 15.39
CA ALA A 331 -0.98 4.07 15.28
C ALA A 331 -1.42 3.25 16.51
N ARG A 332 -1.35 3.81 17.72
CA ARG A 332 -1.88 3.16 18.94
C ARG A 332 -3.40 3.02 18.87
N VAL A 333 -4.11 4.04 18.39
CA VAL A 333 -5.57 3.98 18.22
C VAL A 333 -5.97 2.97 17.13
N VAL A 334 -5.22 2.89 16.04
CA VAL A 334 -5.37 1.88 14.98
C VAL A 334 -5.19 0.48 15.56
N ALA A 335 -4.17 0.26 16.39
CA ALA A 335 -3.92 -1.03 17.03
C ALA A 335 -5.02 -1.41 18.04
N ALA A 336 -5.54 -0.44 18.79
CA ALA A 336 -6.53 -0.70 19.84
C ALA A 336 -7.98 -0.80 19.33
N ARG A 337 -8.37 0.03 18.35
CA ARG A 337 -9.76 0.18 17.88
C ARG A 337 -9.94 -0.02 16.37
N GLY A 338 -8.87 -0.33 15.65
CA GLY A 338 -8.86 -0.53 14.21
C GLY A 338 -8.71 0.77 13.41
N PRO A 339 -8.25 0.67 12.15
CA PRO A 339 -7.94 1.85 11.34
C PRO A 339 -9.18 2.60 10.86
N LYS A 340 -10.34 1.94 10.75
CA LYS A 340 -11.62 2.61 10.49
C LYS A 340 -11.94 3.66 11.57
N PHE A 341 -11.78 3.31 12.84
CA PHE A 341 -12.06 4.22 13.94
C PHE A 341 -11.10 5.40 13.94
N ALA A 342 -9.81 5.16 13.71
CA ALA A 342 -8.81 6.22 13.61
C ALA A 342 -9.10 7.22 12.47
N LEU A 343 -9.57 6.73 11.31
CA LEU A 343 -9.97 7.61 10.20
C LEU A 343 -11.18 8.48 10.57
N ILE A 344 -12.23 7.90 11.18
CA ILE A 344 -13.42 8.65 11.61
C ILE A 344 -13.03 9.75 12.61
N VAL A 345 -12.24 9.40 13.62
CA VAL A 345 -11.76 10.37 14.63
C VAL A 345 -10.91 11.45 13.97
N GLY A 346 -9.96 11.08 13.11
CA GLY A 346 -9.13 12.04 12.38
C GLY A 346 -9.97 13.02 11.56
N SER A 347 -10.92 12.51 10.77
CA SER A 347 -11.83 13.34 9.96
C SER A 347 -12.74 14.24 10.82
N ALA A 348 -13.25 13.75 11.95
CA ALA A 348 -14.05 14.55 12.88
C ALA A 348 -13.22 15.67 13.54
N VAL A 349 -11.97 15.39 13.89
CA VAL A 349 -11.03 16.38 14.43
C VAL A 349 -10.72 17.45 13.39
N ILE A 350 -10.51 17.09 12.12
CA ILE A 350 -10.33 18.06 11.02
C ILE A 350 -11.57 18.96 10.90
N ALA A 351 -12.77 18.37 10.85
CA ALA A 351 -14.01 19.13 10.73
C ALA A 351 -14.20 20.10 11.92
N THR A 352 -13.94 19.63 13.14
CA THR A 352 -14.00 20.45 14.35
C THR A 352 -12.98 21.57 14.32
N GLY A 353 -11.74 21.29 13.89
CA GLY A 353 -10.69 22.30 13.73
C GLY A 353 -11.08 23.42 12.77
N TYR A 354 -11.73 23.08 11.66
CA TYR A 354 -12.24 24.09 10.72
C TYR A 354 -13.39 24.91 11.28
N LEU A 355 -14.34 24.29 11.99
CA LEU A 355 -15.43 25.01 12.65
C LEU A 355 -14.91 25.95 13.74
N LEU A 356 -13.95 25.50 14.56
CA LEU A 356 -13.26 26.35 15.53
C LEU A 356 -12.52 27.50 14.85
N GLY A 357 -11.86 27.21 13.72
CA GLY A 357 -11.17 28.20 12.90
C GLY A 357 -12.04 29.41 12.58
N THR A 358 -13.34 29.22 12.29
CA THR A 358 -14.26 30.33 11.94
C THR A 358 -14.36 31.42 13.01
N GLN A 359 -14.14 31.05 14.28
CA GLN A 359 -14.16 31.95 15.44
C GLN A 359 -12.75 32.42 15.83
N LEU A 360 -11.72 31.64 15.49
CA LEU A 360 -10.34 31.86 15.91
C LEU A 360 -9.48 32.65 14.90
N LEU A 361 -10.04 33.11 13.77
CA LEU A 361 -9.30 33.87 12.76
C LEU A 361 -8.76 35.23 13.24
N GLY A 362 -9.28 35.79 14.32
CA GLY A 362 -8.96 37.16 14.76
C GLY A 362 -7.57 37.36 15.38
N SER A 363 -6.74 36.33 15.54
CA SER A 363 -5.38 36.47 16.08
C SER A 363 -4.42 35.41 15.55
N PRO A 364 -3.10 35.67 15.51
CA PRO A 364 -2.11 34.66 15.09
C PRO A 364 -2.13 33.40 15.97
N VAL A 365 -2.37 33.57 17.27
CA VAL A 365 -2.52 32.47 18.23
C VAL A 365 -3.77 31.64 17.91
N GLY A 366 -4.88 32.29 17.56
CA GLY A 366 -6.08 31.58 17.11
C GLY A 366 -5.82 30.77 15.85
N VAL A 367 -5.09 31.34 14.88
CA VAL A 367 -4.67 30.64 13.65
C VAL A 367 -3.79 29.43 13.96
N LEU A 368 -2.84 29.57 14.87
CA LEU A 368 -2.00 28.49 15.38
C LEU A 368 -2.83 27.38 16.01
N VAL A 369 -3.75 27.71 16.92
CA VAL A 369 -4.55 26.73 17.65
C VAL A 369 -5.40 25.88 16.70
N PHE A 370 -6.12 26.51 15.76
CA PHE A 370 -6.94 25.71 14.84
C PHE A 370 -6.08 24.94 13.83
N SER A 371 -4.92 25.48 13.43
CA SER A 371 -3.93 24.75 12.62
C SER A 371 -3.47 23.46 13.32
N LEU A 372 -3.15 23.53 14.61
CA LEU A 372 -2.74 22.37 15.42
C LEU A 372 -3.83 21.28 15.43
N VAL A 373 -5.09 21.67 15.59
CA VAL A 373 -6.24 20.75 15.60
C VAL A 373 -6.40 20.09 14.23
N VAL A 374 -6.45 20.88 13.16
CA VAL A 374 -6.60 20.38 11.78
C VAL A 374 -5.45 19.43 11.43
N SER A 375 -4.20 19.85 11.65
CA SER A 375 -3.03 19.04 11.33
C SER A 375 -2.94 17.76 12.16
N SER A 376 -3.36 17.77 13.42
CA SER A 376 -3.45 16.55 14.24
C SER A 376 -4.46 15.56 13.64
N GLY A 377 -5.64 16.05 13.23
CA GLY A 377 -6.65 15.22 12.57
C GLY A 377 -6.18 14.64 11.23
N VAL A 378 -5.45 15.44 10.43
CA VAL A 378 -4.79 14.96 9.20
C VAL A 378 -3.78 13.85 9.50
N GLY A 379 -2.98 14.00 10.56
CA GLY A 379 -2.04 12.97 11.00
C GLY A 379 -2.72 11.64 11.36
N PHE A 380 -3.86 11.71 12.06
CA PHE A 380 -4.69 10.53 12.34
C PHE A 380 -5.22 9.87 11.07
N ALA A 381 -5.78 10.67 10.17
CA ALA A 381 -6.37 10.18 8.93
C ALA A 381 -5.31 9.54 8.01
N PHE A 382 -4.14 10.18 7.87
CA PHE A 382 -3.04 9.67 7.04
C PHE A 382 -2.39 8.41 7.59
N ALA A 383 -2.34 8.22 8.92
CA ALA A 383 -1.91 6.95 9.50
C ALA A 383 -2.92 5.82 9.26
N ALA A 384 -4.22 6.15 9.19
CA ALA A 384 -5.31 5.18 9.07
C ALA A 384 -5.53 4.66 7.64
N MET A 385 -5.40 5.51 6.61
CA MET A 385 -5.72 5.14 5.22
C MET A 385 -4.84 4.01 4.68
N PRO A 386 -3.49 4.04 4.81
CA PRO A 386 -2.66 2.94 4.36
C PRO A 386 -3.00 1.64 5.08
N ALA A 387 -3.31 1.70 6.39
CA ALA A 387 -3.70 0.54 7.16
C ALA A 387 -5.02 -0.09 6.66
N LEU A 388 -6.02 0.74 6.33
CA LEU A 388 -7.28 0.28 5.73
C LEU A 388 -7.07 -0.39 4.37
N ILE A 389 -6.24 0.21 3.52
CA ILE A 389 -5.94 -0.33 2.19
C ILE A 389 -5.17 -1.63 2.32
N ASN A 390 -4.12 -1.65 3.14
CA ASN A 390 -3.27 -2.83 3.32
C ASN A 390 -4.03 -4.01 3.94
N ALA A 391 -5.03 -3.76 4.78
CA ALA A 391 -5.92 -4.79 5.29
C ALA A 391 -6.84 -5.39 4.21
N ALA A 392 -7.06 -4.69 3.09
CA ALA A 392 -7.98 -5.10 2.03
C ALA A 392 -7.29 -5.64 0.77
N VAL A 393 -5.97 -5.47 0.64
CA VAL A 393 -5.21 -5.83 -0.56
C VAL A 393 -4.10 -6.87 -0.28
N PRO A 394 -3.85 -7.79 -1.23
CA PRO A 394 -2.71 -8.71 -1.19
C PRO A 394 -1.37 -7.96 -1.04
N VAL A 395 -0.36 -8.63 -0.48
CA VAL A 395 0.98 -8.03 -0.31
C VAL A 395 1.57 -7.59 -1.65
N SER A 396 1.33 -8.36 -2.72
CA SER A 396 1.78 -8.09 -4.10
C SER A 396 1.17 -6.84 -4.73
N GLU A 397 0.11 -6.27 -4.15
CA GLU A 397 -0.59 -5.10 -4.68
C GLU A 397 -0.46 -3.88 -3.75
N THR A 398 0.35 -4.00 -2.69
CA THR A 398 0.51 -2.94 -1.68
C THR A 398 0.99 -1.63 -2.29
N ALA A 399 2.03 -1.66 -3.13
CA ALA A 399 2.61 -0.44 -3.68
C ALA A 399 1.62 0.24 -4.65
N ALA A 400 1.01 -0.54 -5.55
CA ALA A 400 -0.01 -0.05 -6.47
C ALA A 400 -1.22 0.56 -5.73
N ALA A 401 -1.78 -0.13 -4.74
CA ALA A 401 -2.96 0.33 -4.00
C ALA A 401 -2.69 1.60 -3.17
N ASN A 402 -1.54 1.69 -2.50
CA ASN A 402 -1.13 2.93 -1.80
C ASN A 402 -0.76 4.04 -2.80
N GLY A 403 -0.33 3.68 -4.01
CA GLY A 403 -0.11 4.64 -5.08
C GLY A 403 -1.40 5.32 -5.54
N ILE A 404 -2.48 4.55 -5.71
CA ILE A 404 -3.82 5.08 -6.01
C ILE A 404 -4.33 5.94 -4.85
N ASN A 405 -4.03 5.57 -3.61
CA ASN A 405 -4.37 6.40 -2.46
C ASN A 405 -3.68 7.77 -2.46
N THR A 406 -2.40 7.77 -2.79
CA THR A 406 -1.62 9.00 -2.94
C THR A 406 -2.21 9.86 -4.06
N LEU A 407 -2.59 9.23 -5.18
CA LEU A 407 -3.27 9.91 -6.28
C LEU A 407 -4.61 10.53 -5.85
N ALA A 408 -5.43 9.80 -5.10
CA ALA A 408 -6.70 10.28 -4.56
C ALA A 408 -6.50 11.50 -3.65
N ARG A 409 -5.47 11.48 -2.78
CA ARG A 409 -5.10 12.64 -1.96
C ARG A 409 -4.70 13.83 -2.81
N SER A 410 -3.86 13.64 -3.82
CA SER A 410 -3.42 14.70 -4.74
C SER A 410 -4.57 15.31 -5.56
N LEU A 411 -5.56 14.49 -5.93
CA LEU A 411 -6.80 15.00 -6.52
C LEU A 411 -7.52 15.90 -5.52
N GLY A 412 -7.67 15.47 -4.28
CA GLY A 412 -8.23 16.28 -3.19
C GLY A 412 -7.53 17.63 -2.99
N THR A 413 -6.18 17.63 -2.93
CA THR A 413 -5.42 18.88 -2.77
C THR A 413 -5.57 19.80 -3.99
N SER A 414 -5.62 19.24 -5.20
CA SER A 414 -5.75 20.03 -6.43
C SER A 414 -7.14 20.65 -6.56
N THR A 415 -8.19 19.88 -6.28
CA THR A 415 -9.57 20.38 -6.21
C THR A 415 -9.74 21.44 -5.12
N SER A 416 -9.10 21.25 -3.96
CA SER A 416 -9.10 22.26 -2.88
C SER A 416 -8.48 23.57 -3.33
N SER A 417 -7.30 23.53 -3.97
CA SER A 417 -6.68 24.74 -4.54
C SER A 417 -7.63 25.53 -5.42
N ALA A 418 -8.31 24.85 -6.35
CA ALA A 418 -9.23 25.48 -7.29
C ALA A 418 -10.46 26.08 -6.60
N VAL A 419 -11.11 25.32 -5.70
CA VAL A 419 -12.29 25.78 -4.97
C VAL A 419 -11.95 26.94 -4.04
N MET A 420 -10.88 26.82 -3.25
CA MET A 420 -10.48 27.86 -2.31
C MET A 420 -10.06 29.14 -3.04
N SER A 421 -9.29 29.03 -4.13
CA SER A 421 -8.92 30.19 -4.95
C SER A 421 -10.16 30.86 -5.56
N ALA A 422 -11.14 30.09 -6.04
CA ALA A 422 -12.37 30.63 -6.61
C ALA A 422 -13.21 31.38 -5.55
N VAL A 423 -13.34 30.83 -4.34
CA VAL A 423 -14.06 31.49 -3.24
C VAL A 423 -13.37 32.79 -2.84
N LEU A 424 -12.04 32.75 -2.64
CA LEU A 424 -11.26 33.92 -2.23
C LEU A 424 -11.22 35.02 -3.31
N ALA A 425 -11.27 34.65 -4.59
CA ALA A 425 -11.31 35.60 -5.70
C ALA A 425 -12.70 36.21 -5.95
N GLN A 426 -13.78 35.48 -5.66
CA GLN A 426 -15.15 35.98 -5.86
C GLN A 426 -15.63 36.83 -4.68
N MET A 427 -15.16 36.56 -3.47
CA MET A 427 -15.62 37.24 -2.25
C MET A 427 -14.55 38.25 -1.78
N THR A 428 -14.45 39.38 -2.46
CA THR A 428 -13.39 40.38 -2.21
C THR A 428 -13.92 41.68 -1.63
N VAL A 429 -13.02 42.43 -0.99
CA VAL A 429 -13.18 43.81 -0.54
C VAL A 429 -12.09 44.67 -1.19
N THR A 430 -12.41 45.91 -1.49
CA THR A 430 -11.45 46.86 -2.06
C THR A 430 -10.93 47.78 -0.96
N LEU A 431 -9.63 47.74 -0.69
CA LEU A 431 -8.98 48.59 0.30
C LEU A 431 -7.84 49.36 -0.38
N ALA A 432 -7.82 50.69 -0.27
CA ALA A 432 -6.79 51.54 -0.89
C ALA A 432 -6.51 51.21 -2.37
N GLY A 433 -7.57 50.93 -3.15
CA GLY A 433 -7.47 50.59 -4.58
C GLY A 433 -7.01 49.15 -4.88
N HIS A 434 -6.72 48.33 -3.87
CA HIS A 434 -6.32 46.94 -4.01
C HIS A 434 -7.48 46.00 -3.67
N VAL A 435 -7.70 44.99 -4.50
CA VAL A 435 -8.74 43.98 -4.31
C VAL A 435 -8.18 42.82 -3.48
N LEU A 436 -8.75 42.59 -2.30
CA LEU A 436 -8.30 41.59 -1.32
C LEU A 436 -9.44 40.64 -0.92
N PRO A 437 -9.17 39.35 -0.65
CA PRO A 437 -10.20 38.42 -0.16
C PRO A 437 -10.80 38.86 1.18
N SER A 438 -12.14 38.92 1.28
CA SER A 438 -12.88 39.33 2.48
C SER A 438 -12.78 38.30 3.62
N LEU A 439 -13.09 38.73 4.86
CA LEU A 439 -13.17 37.83 6.02
C LEU A 439 -14.21 36.70 5.80
N ASP A 440 -15.33 37.01 5.16
CA ASP A 440 -16.37 36.02 4.86
C ASP A 440 -15.92 35.02 3.79
N ALA A 441 -14.99 35.39 2.90
CA ALA A 441 -14.34 34.44 2.00
C ALA A 441 -13.55 33.40 2.78
N PHE A 442 -12.76 33.83 3.77
CA PHE A 442 -12.02 32.92 4.64
C PHE A 442 -12.96 32.03 5.46
N ARG A 443 -14.02 32.57 6.05
CA ARG A 443 -15.02 31.76 6.78
C ARG A 443 -15.71 30.74 5.89
N THR A 444 -16.11 31.15 4.68
CA THR A 444 -16.73 30.26 3.69
C THR A 444 -15.79 29.14 3.28
N ALA A 445 -14.51 29.46 3.04
CA ALA A 445 -13.46 28.48 2.77
C ALA A 445 -13.33 27.45 3.92
N LEU A 446 -13.32 27.90 5.18
CA LEU A 446 -13.29 27.01 6.35
C LEU A 446 -14.55 26.14 6.44
N PHE A 447 -15.75 26.67 6.17
CA PHE A 447 -16.99 25.88 6.17
C PHE A 447 -16.99 24.80 5.09
N ILE A 448 -16.51 25.12 3.88
CA ILE A 448 -16.36 24.14 2.80
C ILE A 448 -15.38 23.04 3.21
N ALA A 449 -14.25 23.41 3.81
CA ALA A 449 -13.26 22.45 4.30
C ALA A 449 -13.80 21.58 5.46
N ALA A 450 -14.60 22.16 6.37
CA ALA A 450 -15.30 21.44 7.43
C ALA A 450 -16.30 20.43 6.84
N GLY A 451 -17.08 20.84 5.84
CA GLY A 451 -18.03 19.98 5.13
C GLY A 451 -17.34 18.81 4.41
N ALA A 452 -16.21 19.06 3.74
CA ALA A 452 -15.40 18.01 3.14
C ALA A 452 -14.90 17.00 4.19
N ALA A 453 -14.37 17.49 5.31
CA ALA A 453 -13.88 16.65 6.40
C ALA A 453 -15.01 15.84 7.08
N ALA A 454 -16.18 16.45 7.28
CA ALA A 454 -17.38 15.74 7.76
C ALA A 454 -17.82 14.66 6.76
N GLY A 455 -17.81 14.97 5.46
CA GLY A 455 -18.03 14.00 4.39
C GLY A 455 -17.05 12.83 4.44
N ALA A 456 -15.77 13.09 4.72
CA ALA A 456 -14.77 12.04 4.92
C ALA A 456 -15.12 11.12 6.11
N ALA A 457 -15.60 11.69 7.23
CA ALA A 457 -16.06 10.90 8.38
C ALA A 457 -17.28 10.03 8.04
N LEU A 458 -18.25 10.57 7.29
CA LEU A 458 -19.43 9.84 6.81
C LEU A 458 -19.06 8.70 5.85
N ILE A 459 -18.15 8.96 4.90
CA ILE A 459 -17.62 7.93 4.00
C ILE A 459 -16.87 6.86 4.81
N ALA A 460 -16.08 7.27 5.80
CA ALA A 460 -15.34 6.36 6.67
C ALA A 460 -16.27 5.45 7.50
N LEU A 461 -17.45 5.95 7.91
CA LEU A 461 -18.48 5.14 8.57
C LEU A 461 -19.02 4.02 7.65
N ALA A 462 -19.10 4.27 6.34
CA ALA A 462 -19.53 3.28 5.37
C ALA A 462 -18.47 2.21 5.03
N ILE A 463 -17.21 2.40 5.44
CA ILE A 463 -16.14 1.42 5.18
C ILE A 463 -16.47 0.10 5.88
N PRO A 464 -16.58 -1.03 5.15
CA PRO A 464 -16.81 -2.33 5.77
C PRO A 464 -15.71 -2.64 6.78
N ARG A 465 -16.08 -3.14 7.96
CA ARG A 465 -15.09 -3.74 8.85
C ARG A 465 -14.57 -4.97 8.12
N VAL A 466 -13.29 -4.98 7.75
CA VAL A 466 -12.63 -6.24 7.38
C VAL A 466 -12.73 -7.08 8.65
N GLY A 467 -13.63 -8.06 8.64
CA GLY A 467 -13.76 -8.97 9.75
C GLY A 467 -12.40 -9.62 9.96
N ALA A 468 -11.93 -9.68 11.21
CA ALA A 468 -11.24 -10.89 11.60
C ALA A 468 -12.14 -12.01 11.09
N VAL A 469 -11.62 -12.87 10.21
CA VAL A 469 -12.37 -14.02 9.71
C VAL A 469 -12.94 -14.69 10.95
N ARG A 470 -14.23 -14.48 11.19
CA ARG A 470 -14.99 -15.33 12.10
C ARG A 470 -14.85 -16.66 11.39
N ALA A 471 -14.03 -17.54 11.93
CA ALA A 471 -14.31 -18.95 11.81
C ALA A 471 -15.79 -19.05 12.16
N THR A 472 -16.62 -19.24 11.13
CA THR A 472 -17.96 -19.73 11.33
C THR A 472 -17.77 -20.95 12.19
N ALA A 473 -18.14 -20.82 13.46
CA ALA A 473 -18.51 -21.96 14.24
C ALA A 473 -19.47 -22.72 13.33
N CYS A 474 -19.05 -23.91 12.89
CA CYS A 474 -19.99 -24.90 12.42
C CYS A 474 -20.87 -25.20 13.63
N ASP A 475 -21.92 -24.40 13.82
CA ASP A 475 -23.04 -24.77 14.66
C ASP A 475 -23.68 -26.00 14.00
N GLY A 476 -23.23 -27.16 14.45
CA GLY A 476 -24.11 -28.21 14.98
C GLY A 476 -25.28 -28.71 14.14
N ASN A 477 -25.28 -28.58 12.81
CA ASN A 477 -26.23 -29.31 11.99
C ASN A 477 -25.51 -30.30 11.07
N GLU A 478 -26.03 -31.53 11.07
CA GLU A 478 -25.52 -32.70 10.35
C GLU A 478 -24.97 -32.37 8.96
N PRO A 479 -23.92 -33.09 8.50
CA PRO A 479 -23.38 -32.89 7.17
C PRO A 479 -24.46 -33.20 6.14
N ALA A 480 -25.10 -32.16 5.62
CA ALA A 480 -25.81 -32.22 4.36
C ALA A 480 -24.76 -32.62 3.32
N THR A 481 -24.83 -33.88 2.89
CA THR A 481 -24.15 -34.41 1.73
C THR A 481 -24.52 -33.53 0.54
N VAL A 482 -23.65 -32.56 0.24
CA VAL A 482 -23.66 -31.91 -1.07
C VAL A 482 -23.25 -33.00 -2.05
N SER A 483 -24.26 -33.66 -2.62
CA SER A 483 -24.12 -34.50 -3.80
C SER A 483 -23.72 -33.58 -4.95
N LEU A 484 -22.44 -33.24 -5.01
CA LEU A 484 -21.80 -32.80 -6.25
C LEU A 484 -21.93 -33.98 -7.20
N ALA A 485 -22.93 -33.94 -8.06
CA ALA A 485 -22.95 -34.74 -9.28
C ALA A 485 -21.80 -34.24 -10.17
N VAL A 486 -20.58 -34.63 -9.80
CA VAL A 486 -19.43 -34.62 -10.68
C VAL A 486 -19.68 -35.77 -11.65
N SER A 487 -20.01 -35.43 -12.90
CA SER A 487 -19.93 -36.38 -14.00
C SER A 487 -18.55 -37.03 -13.95
N ALA A 488 -18.52 -38.37 -13.82
CA ALA A 488 -17.31 -39.14 -13.64
C ALA A 488 -16.27 -38.80 -14.74
N PRO A 489 -15.02 -38.44 -14.39
CA PRO A 489 -13.95 -38.31 -15.36
C PRO A 489 -13.60 -39.69 -15.95
N SER A 490 -13.26 -39.69 -17.23
CA SER A 490 -12.82 -40.87 -17.99
C SER A 490 -11.60 -41.58 -17.35
N PRO A 491 -11.41 -42.91 -17.50
CA PRO A 491 -10.46 -43.73 -16.72
C PRO A 491 -8.96 -43.49 -16.97
N ALA A 492 -8.55 -42.36 -17.58
CA ALA A 492 -7.16 -42.08 -17.91
C ALA A 492 -6.73 -40.73 -17.33
N THR A 493 -6.29 -40.71 -16.08
CA THR A 493 -5.46 -39.61 -15.50
C THR A 493 -5.05 -39.98 -14.08
N ALA A 494 -3.99 -40.79 -13.95
CA ALA A 494 -3.17 -40.73 -12.74
C ALA A 494 -2.18 -39.56 -12.92
N PRO A 495 -1.85 -38.79 -11.87
CA PRO A 495 -0.78 -37.79 -11.96
C PRO A 495 0.48 -38.46 -12.50
N SER A 496 1.16 -37.81 -13.44
CA SER A 496 2.40 -38.30 -14.04
C SER A 496 3.44 -38.61 -12.96
N GLN A 497 4.33 -39.58 -13.20
CA GLN A 497 5.40 -39.89 -12.23
C GLN A 497 6.26 -38.67 -11.87
N GLN A 498 6.37 -37.69 -12.76
CA GLN A 498 7.09 -36.45 -12.49
C GLN A 498 6.32 -35.56 -11.50
N GLN A 499 5.00 -35.40 -11.69
CA GLN A 499 4.12 -34.67 -10.77
C GLN A 499 4.10 -35.32 -9.37
N VAL A 500 4.10 -36.65 -9.30
CA VAL A 500 4.21 -37.38 -8.01
C VAL A 500 5.56 -37.11 -7.34
N ARG A 501 6.67 -37.13 -8.09
CA ARG A 501 8.00 -36.81 -7.54
C ARG A 501 8.13 -35.36 -7.08
N ASP A 502 7.55 -34.43 -7.81
CA ASP A 502 7.58 -33.00 -7.46
C ASP A 502 6.74 -32.74 -6.20
N LEU A 503 5.61 -33.42 -6.06
CA LEU A 503 4.79 -33.40 -4.85
C LEU A 503 5.51 -34.07 -3.67
N GLU A 504 6.14 -35.23 -3.85
CA GLU A 504 6.94 -35.91 -2.83
C GLU A 504 8.14 -35.06 -2.38
N ALA A 505 8.82 -34.39 -3.32
CA ALA A 505 9.91 -33.48 -3.02
C ALA A 505 9.43 -32.25 -2.22
N ALA A 506 8.27 -31.69 -2.59
CA ALA A 506 7.63 -30.60 -1.85
C ALA A 506 7.25 -31.05 -0.44
N LEU A 507 6.57 -32.19 -0.29
CA LEU A 507 6.20 -32.79 0.99
C LEU A 507 7.43 -33.07 1.87
N THR A 508 8.50 -33.59 1.28
CA THR A 508 9.77 -33.86 1.99
C THR A 508 10.46 -32.57 2.42
N SER A 509 10.41 -31.51 1.59
CA SER A 509 10.98 -30.21 1.93
C SER A 509 10.22 -29.52 3.06
N MET A 510 8.89 -29.65 3.11
CA MET A 510 8.05 -29.14 4.20
C MET A 510 8.36 -29.85 5.52
N HIS A 511 8.74 -31.13 5.48
CA HIS A 511 9.15 -31.89 6.67
C HIS A 511 10.58 -31.58 7.16
N ARG A 512 11.47 -31.04 6.33
CA ARG A 512 12.88 -30.76 6.69
C ARG A 512 13.10 -29.39 7.34
N VAL A 513 12.07 -28.59 7.56
CA VAL A 513 12.20 -27.29 8.25
C VAL A 513 12.31 -27.49 9.79
N GLY A 514 13.23 -28.35 10.22
CA GLY A 514 13.53 -28.63 11.63
C GLY A 514 14.47 -27.58 12.21
N GLY A 515 13.90 -26.43 12.58
CA GLY A 515 14.57 -25.45 13.44
C GLY A 515 13.69 -25.12 14.65
N ARG A 516 14.28 -24.58 15.74
CA ARG A 516 13.57 -24.21 17.00
C ARG A 516 12.33 -23.31 16.82
N ARG A 517 12.10 -22.77 15.61
CA ARG A 517 10.97 -21.91 15.22
C ARG A 517 9.74 -22.66 14.70
N TRP A 518 9.86 -23.92 14.29
CA TRP A 518 8.78 -24.68 13.62
C TRP A 518 8.29 -25.83 14.51
N LEU A 519 7.02 -26.24 14.35
CA LEU A 519 6.52 -27.43 15.02
C LEU A 519 7.09 -28.65 14.29
N ASP A 520 7.64 -29.58 15.06
CA ASP A 520 7.97 -30.90 14.52
C ASP A 520 6.69 -31.66 14.12
N ARG A 521 6.83 -32.70 13.30
CA ARG A 521 5.70 -33.46 12.79
C ARG A 521 4.79 -34.00 13.93
N PRO A 522 5.32 -34.55 15.04
CA PRO A 522 4.49 -35.00 16.15
C PRO A 522 3.72 -33.85 16.83
N ALA A 523 4.35 -32.69 17.08
CA ALA A 523 3.67 -31.53 17.65
C ALA A 523 2.57 -31.02 16.74
N TYR A 524 2.86 -30.92 15.44
CA TYR A 524 1.89 -30.44 14.45
C TYR A 524 0.65 -31.34 14.40
N LEU A 525 0.83 -32.66 14.38
CA LEU A 525 -0.27 -33.62 14.36
C LEU A 525 -1.12 -33.54 15.64
N VAL A 526 -0.48 -33.52 16.81
CA VAL A 526 -1.17 -33.40 18.10
C VAL A 526 -1.98 -32.10 18.16
N MET A 527 -1.37 -30.96 17.83
CA MET A 527 -2.04 -29.66 17.83
C MET A 527 -3.18 -29.60 16.81
N SER A 528 -3.02 -30.20 15.63
CA SER A 528 -4.07 -30.25 14.60
C SER A 528 -5.30 -31.05 15.04
N ARG A 529 -5.12 -32.11 15.83
CA ARG A 529 -6.22 -32.91 16.39
C ARG A 529 -6.96 -32.14 17.49
N ILE A 530 -6.24 -31.45 18.36
CA ILE A 530 -6.82 -30.57 19.38
C ILE A 530 -7.62 -29.44 18.72
N ASP A 531 -7.08 -28.85 17.64
CA ASP A 531 -7.74 -27.79 16.88
C ASP A 531 -9.06 -28.25 16.26
N ALA A 532 -9.06 -29.43 15.63
CA ALA A 532 -10.25 -30.01 14.99
C ALA A 532 -11.36 -30.34 16.01
N ALA A 533 -10.99 -30.79 17.21
CA ALA A 533 -11.93 -31.11 18.27
C ALA A 533 -12.32 -29.89 19.13
N GLY A 534 -11.58 -28.79 19.07
CA GLY A 534 -11.68 -27.62 19.95
C GLY A 534 -11.21 -27.88 21.40
N ARG A 535 -11.64 -29.00 21.98
CA ARG A 535 -11.22 -29.55 23.27
C ARG A 535 -11.14 -31.07 23.17
N ALA A 536 -10.00 -31.65 23.52
CA ALA A 536 -9.76 -33.09 23.34
C ALA A 536 -9.12 -33.72 24.57
N SER A 537 -9.54 -34.93 24.90
CA SER A 537 -8.86 -35.78 25.89
C SER A 537 -7.62 -36.44 25.27
N LEU A 538 -6.75 -37.02 26.10
CA LEU A 538 -5.60 -37.79 25.59
C LEU A 538 -6.04 -38.91 24.65
N ASP A 539 -7.19 -39.53 24.90
CA ASP A 539 -7.69 -40.67 24.13
C ASP A 539 -8.21 -40.23 22.76
N ASP A 540 -8.83 -39.05 22.67
CA ASP A 540 -9.24 -38.44 21.40
C ASP A 540 -8.03 -38.04 20.54
N ILE A 541 -6.95 -37.59 21.19
CA ILE A 541 -5.72 -37.15 20.52
C ILE A 541 -4.88 -38.35 20.08
N ALA A 542 -4.89 -39.46 20.83
CA ALA A 542 -4.06 -40.64 20.58
C ALA A 542 -4.64 -41.62 19.55
N VAL A 543 -5.80 -41.34 18.93
CA VAL A 543 -6.40 -42.21 17.91
C VAL A 543 -5.41 -42.51 16.79
N GLY A 544 -5.07 -43.79 16.59
CA GLY A 544 -4.12 -44.26 15.58
C GLY A 544 -2.65 -43.89 15.84
N ALA A 545 -2.27 -43.53 17.08
CA ALA A 545 -0.90 -43.21 17.49
C ALA A 545 -0.55 -43.85 18.85
N ASP A 546 0.74 -43.92 19.20
CA ASP A 546 1.16 -44.38 20.52
C ASP A 546 0.73 -43.37 21.60
N ARG A 547 -0.09 -43.82 22.55
CA ARG A 547 -0.61 -43.02 23.67
C ARG A 547 0.51 -42.48 24.56
N ALA A 548 1.57 -43.26 24.79
CA ALA A 548 2.68 -42.85 25.65
C ALA A 548 3.51 -41.73 24.99
N GLU A 549 3.76 -41.83 23.69
CA GLU A 549 4.46 -40.79 22.93
C GLU A 549 3.62 -39.52 22.80
N THR A 550 2.32 -39.68 22.54
CA THR A 550 1.36 -38.56 22.49
C THR A 550 1.33 -37.80 23.82
N GLY A 551 1.33 -38.52 24.94
CA GLY A 551 1.41 -37.93 26.28
C GLY A 551 2.71 -37.16 26.56
N ARG A 552 3.86 -37.69 26.13
CA ARG A 552 5.16 -36.99 26.21
C ARG A 552 5.15 -35.70 25.40
N GLN A 553 4.58 -35.74 24.20
CA GLN A 553 4.51 -34.57 23.32
C GLN A 553 3.54 -33.50 23.87
N LEU A 554 2.39 -33.89 24.40
CA LEU A 554 1.46 -32.99 25.10
C LEU A 554 2.14 -32.28 26.27
N THR A 555 2.94 -33.00 27.05
CA THR A 555 3.68 -32.42 28.18
C THR A 555 4.67 -31.34 27.70
N ARG A 556 5.34 -31.55 26.57
CA ARG A 556 6.21 -30.53 25.95
C ARG A 556 5.41 -29.33 25.44
N LEU A 557 4.29 -29.57 24.76
CA LEU A 557 3.43 -28.52 24.22
C LEU A 557 2.79 -27.65 25.32
N VAL A 558 2.46 -28.24 26.47
CA VAL A 558 1.99 -27.50 27.65
C VAL A 558 3.12 -26.67 28.26
N ARG A 559 4.33 -27.24 28.37
CA ARG A 559 5.52 -26.52 28.84
C ARG A 559 5.86 -25.31 27.95
N ASP A 560 5.69 -25.45 26.64
CA ASP A 560 5.97 -24.41 25.65
C ASP A 560 4.79 -23.40 25.50
N ALA A 561 3.77 -23.49 26.35
CA ALA A 561 2.58 -22.65 26.33
C ALA A 561 1.79 -22.67 25.01
N LEU A 562 1.91 -23.75 24.23
CA LEU A 562 1.18 -23.97 22.98
C LEU A 562 -0.18 -24.66 23.23
N VAL A 563 -0.23 -25.51 24.25
CA VAL A 563 -1.44 -26.23 24.68
C VAL A 563 -1.72 -25.88 26.14
N ARG A 564 -2.99 -25.68 26.48
CA ARG A 564 -3.47 -25.55 27.86
C ARG A 564 -4.11 -26.87 28.27
N ALA A 565 -3.72 -27.38 29.42
CA ALA A 565 -4.39 -28.48 30.09
C ALA A 565 -5.34 -27.91 31.16
N ASP A 566 -6.61 -28.31 31.11
CA ASP A 566 -7.61 -28.02 32.14
C ASP A 566 -7.86 -29.30 32.93
N ALA A 567 -7.38 -29.34 34.18
CA ALA A 567 -7.50 -30.48 35.06
C ALA A 567 -8.42 -30.12 36.22
N ARG A 568 -9.61 -30.73 36.27
CA ARG A 568 -10.54 -30.64 37.41
C ARG A 568 -10.36 -31.87 38.29
N ALA A 569 -10.42 -31.71 39.60
CA ALA A 569 -10.26 -32.80 40.56
C ALA A 569 -11.25 -33.95 40.25
N GLY A 570 -10.73 -35.15 40.01
CA GLY A 570 -11.52 -36.35 39.72
C GLY A 570 -11.91 -36.59 38.24
N LEU A 571 -11.53 -35.71 37.31
CA LEU A 571 -11.81 -35.86 35.87
C LEU A 571 -10.52 -35.99 35.05
N ALA A 572 -10.58 -36.70 33.92
CA ALA A 572 -9.47 -36.79 32.98
C ALA A 572 -9.12 -35.39 32.41
N PRO A 573 -7.84 -35.05 32.25
CA PRO A 573 -7.42 -33.74 31.77
C PRO A 573 -7.85 -33.53 30.32
N VAL A 574 -8.39 -32.34 30.06
CA VAL A 574 -8.81 -31.92 28.71
C VAL A 574 -7.83 -30.87 28.19
N PHE A 575 -7.44 -31.01 26.92
CA PHE A 575 -6.46 -30.14 26.28
C PHE A 575 -7.15 -29.22 25.27
N SER A 576 -6.73 -27.96 25.25
CA SER A 576 -7.16 -26.96 24.26
C SER A 576 -5.96 -26.13 23.80
N LEU A 577 -5.96 -25.63 22.57
CA LEU A 577 -4.90 -24.75 22.11
C LEU A 577 -4.94 -23.40 22.86
N THR A 578 -3.77 -22.87 23.22
CA THR A 578 -3.67 -21.47 23.63
C THR A 578 -3.81 -20.57 22.40
N ARG A 579 -4.08 -19.28 22.60
CA ARG A 579 -4.05 -18.30 21.51
C ARG A 579 -2.73 -18.34 20.74
N TYR A 580 -1.61 -18.43 21.47
CA TYR A 580 -0.27 -18.54 20.89
C TYR A 580 -0.06 -19.87 20.12
N GLY A 581 -0.57 -20.99 20.65
CA GLY A 581 -0.54 -22.28 19.96
C GLY A 581 -1.35 -22.29 18.67
N HIS A 582 -2.54 -21.70 18.68
CA HIS A 582 -3.40 -21.59 17.50
C HIS A 582 -2.77 -20.71 16.42
N GLU A 583 -2.23 -19.54 16.78
CA GLU A 583 -1.49 -18.66 15.86
C GLU A 583 -0.27 -19.37 15.24
N ARG A 584 0.46 -20.17 16.02
CA ARG A 584 1.62 -20.94 15.53
C ARG A 584 1.23 -22.08 14.59
N LEU A 585 0.12 -22.77 14.87
CA LEU A 585 -0.42 -23.84 14.03
C LEU A 585 -0.91 -23.28 12.68
N GLU A 586 -1.65 -22.17 12.72
CA GLU A 586 -2.15 -21.48 11.52
C GLU A 586 -1.00 -20.93 10.65
N GLN A 587 0.04 -20.37 11.27
CA GLN A 587 1.22 -19.91 10.54
C GLN A 587 1.90 -21.06 9.76
N GLN A 588 1.99 -22.25 10.36
CA GLN A 588 2.56 -23.43 9.68
C GLN A 588 1.62 -24.01 8.62
N ARG A 589 0.30 -24.03 8.86
CA ARG A 589 -0.70 -24.42 7.85
C ARG A 589 -0.66 -23.51 6.62
N ALA A 590 -0.67 -22.19 6.82
CA ALA A 590 -0.59 -21.22 5.73
C ALA A 590 0.67 -21.41 4.87
N GLN A 591 1.79 -21.77 5.50
CA GLN A 591 3.01 -22.12 4.77
C GLN A 591 2.93 -23.44 4.02
N HIS A 592 2.33 -24.49 4.60
CA HIS A 592 2.09 -25.74 3.88
C HIS A 592 1.20 -25.53 2.66
N VAL A 593 0.12 -24.76 2.81
CA VAL A 593 -0.79 -24.40 1.70
C VAL A 593 -0.04 -23.61 0.62
N GLN A 594 0.80 -22.64 1.00
CA GLN A 594 1.61 -21.89 0.05
C GLN A 594 2.69 -22.77 -0.64
N GLY A 595 3.26 -23.74 0.07
CA GLY A 595 4.21 -24.70 -0.47
C GLY A 595 3.56 -25.64 -1.48
N LEU A 596 2.39 -26.19 -1.16
CA LEU A 596 1.57 -27.00 -2.06
C LEU A 596 1.12 -26.21 -3.29
N GLY A 597 0.63 -24.99 -3.09
CA GLY A 597 0.22 -24.12 -4.19
C GLY A 597 1.36 -23.78 -5.15
N ARG A 598 2.62 -23.73 -4.68
CA ARG A 598 3.80 -23.59 -5.55
C ARG A 598 4.15 -24.88 -6.29
N ALA A 599 3.98 -26.03 -5.65
CA ALA A 599 4.28 -27.33 -6.27
C ALA A 599 3.31 -27.67 -7.41
N VAL A 600 2.09 -27.13 -7.32
CA VAL A 600 0.98 -27.38 -8.25
C VAL A 600 0.71 -26.14 -9.13
N ALA A 601 1.56 -25.11 -9.09
CA ALA A 601 1.34 -23.84 -9.78
C ALA A 601 1.26 -23.96 -11.32
N ASP A 602 1.95 -24.94 -11.88
CA ASP A 602 2.03 -25.20 -13.32
C ASP A 602 1.09 -26.34 -13.76
N TRP A 603 0.20 -26.81 -12.88
CA TRP A 603 -0.72 -27.91 -13.16
C TRP A 603 -2.04 -27.36 -13.73
N GLU A 604 -2.64 -28.07 -14.68
CA GLU A 604 -3.97 -27.71 -15.20
C GLU A 604 -5.08 -28.15 -14.23
N ASP A 605 -6.27 -27.56 -14.34
CA ASP A 605 -7.42 -27.89 -13.46
C ASP A 605 -7.74 -29.40 -13.45
N GLY A 606 -7.50 -30.09 -14.58
CA GLY A 606 -7.64 -31.54 -14.70
C GLY A 606 -6.61 -32.34 -13.90
N ASP A 607 -5.37 -31.85 -13.80
CA ASP A 607 -4.30 -32.48 -13.01
C ASP A 607 -4.57 -32.37 -11.50
N VAL A 608 -5.10 -31.21 -11.08
CA VAL A 608 -5.51 -30.98 -9.69
C VAL A 608 -6.67 -31.91 -9.32
N ALA A 609 -7.66 -32.05 -10.20
CA ALA A 609 -8.77 -32.98 -10.00
C ALA A 609 -8.29 -34.45 -9.93
N ALA A 610 -7.33 -34.84 -10.78
CA ALA A 610 -6.73 -36.17 -10.77
C ALA A 610 -5.98 -36.46 -9.46
N LEU A 611 -5.24 -35.48 -8.93
CA LEU A 611 -4.57 -35.58 -7.63
C LEU A 611 -5.58 -35.73 -6.49
N ILE A 612 -6.64 -34.94 -6.47
CA ILE A 612 -7.70 -35.04 -5.46
C ILE A 612 -8.31 -36.44 -5.50
N GLY A 613 -8.70 -36.94 -6.67
CA GLY A 613 -9.24 -38.29 -6.82
C GLY A 613 -8.23 -39.41 -6.50
N TYR A 614 -6.94 -39.18 -6.69
CA TYR A 614 -5.88 -40.10 -6.24
C TYR A 614 -5.74 -40.12 -4.71
N LEU A 615 -5.73 -38.95 -4.07
CA LEU A 615 -5.64 -38.81 -2.62
C LEU A 615 -6.89 -39.35 -1.91
N GLU A 616 -8.08 -39.16 -2.47
CA GLU A 616 -9.33 -39.74 -1.96
C GLU A 616 -9.30 -41.27 -1.99
N ARG A 617 -8.74 -41.86 -3.07
CA ARG A 617 -8.54 -43.32 -3.17
C ARG A 617 -7.51 -43.85 -2.16
N LEU A 618 -6.48 -43.07 -1.86
CA LEU A 618 -5.49 -43.42 -0.83
C LEU A 618 -6.01 -43.20 0.60
N GLY A 619 -6.90 -42.23 0.80
CA GLY A 619 -7.46 -41.86 2.11
C GLY A 619 -8.72 -42.63 2.50
N GLY A 620 -9.37 -43.33 1.56
CA GLY A 620 -10.57 -44.11 1.81
C GLY A 620 -10.26 -45.43 2.52
N THR A 621 -10.68 -45.56 3.78
CA THR A 621 -11.04 -46.88 4.33
C THR A 621 -12.19 -47.46 3.49
N PRO A 622 -12.17 -48.74 3.10
CA PRO A 622 -13.27 -49.34 2.35
C PRO A 622 -14.56 -49.18 3.18
N ARG A 623 -15.54 -48.44 2.67
CA ARG A 623 -16.88 -48.41 3.25
C ARG A 623 -17.50 -49.80 3.05
N PRO A 624 -17.87 -50.54 4.10
CA PRO A 624 -18.67 -51.73 3.91
C PRO A 624 -20.09 -51.29 3.52
N GLY A 625 -20.57 -51.78 2.38
CA GLY A 625 -21.98 -51.70 2.00
C GLY A 625 -22.31 -50.67 0.93
N VAL A 626 -22.01 -50.97 -0.33
CA VAL A 626 -22.94 -50.78 -1.46
C VAL A 626 -22.72 -51.96 -2.40
N GLY A 627 -23.80 -52.66 -2.73
CA GLY A 627 -23.79 -53.99 -3.36
C GLY A 627 -22.96 -54.09 -4.64
N THR A 628 -22.18 -55.16 -4.70
CA THR A 628 -21.70 -55.77 -5.93
C THR A 628 -22.88 -56.12 -6.85
N PRO A 629 -22.86 -55.73 -8.14
CA PRO A 629 -23.40 -56.59 -9.17
C PRO A 629 -22.30 -57.59 -9.53
N ALA A 630 -22.59 -58.86 -9.30
CA ALA A 630 -21.81 -59.97 -9.82
C ALA A 630 -21.73 -59.89 -11.34
N VAL A 631 -20.51 -59.96 -11.90
CA VAL A 631 -20.30 -60.55 -13.23
C VAL A 631 -19.12 -61.52 -13.12
N GLN A 632 -19.44 -62.76 -13.45
CA GLN A 632 -18.63 -63.96 -13.43
C GLN A 632 -17.55 -63.96 -14.53
N GLY A 633 -16.46 -64.70 -14.32
CA GLY A 633 -15.64 -65.30 -15.40
C GLY A 633 -14.13 -65.05 -15.32
N GLU A 634 -13.44 -65.91 -14.56
CA GLU A 634 -12.07 -66.48 -14.69
C GLU A 634 -11.06 -66.03 -15.79
N PRO A 635 -9.74 -66.40 -15.68
CA PRO A 635 -8.92 -66.64 -14.49
C PRO A 635 -7.51 -65.99 -14.55
N GLU A 636 -6.83 -66.02 -13.40
CA GLU A 636 -5.42 -65.68 -13.21
C GLU A 636 -4.47 -66.60 -14.00
N THR A 637 -3.67 -66.05 -14.91
CA THR A 637 -2.32 -66.54 -15.23
C THR A 637 -1.47 -65.41 -15.79
N GLU A 638 -0.46 -64.99 -15.02
CA GLU A 638 0.89 -64.53 -15.43
C GLU A 638 1.41 -63.42 -14.51
N ARG A 639 1.98 -63.87 -13.37
CA ARG A 639 3.19 -63.26 -12.85
C ARG A 639 4.38 -63.77 -13.67
N LEU A 640 5.37 -62.90 -13.87
CA LEU A 640 6.81 -63.14 -14.13
C LEU A 640 7.34 -62.90 -15.56
N ALA A 641 8.54 -62.29 -15.56
CA ALA A 641 9.48 -62.07 -16.66
C ALA A 641 9.10 -60.93 -17.62
N VAL A 642 9.97 -59.99 -17.99
CA VAL A 642 11.37 -60.12 -18.38
C VAL A 642 12.14 -58.81 -18.08
N ARG A 643 13.32 -58.96 -17.46
CA ARG A 643 14.38 -57.97 -17.38
C ARG A 643 15.48 -58.42 -18.36
N ARG A 644 16.10 -57.45 -19.06
CA ARG A 644 17.43 -57.46 -19.74
C ARG A 644 17.48 -57.40 -21.29
N THR A 645 17.90 -56.21 -21.76
CA THR A 645 19.00 -55.91 -22.72
C THR A 645 19.12 -56.66 -24.06
N VAL A 646 19.29 -55.93 -25.17
CA VAL A 646 20.56 -55.72 -25.91
C VAL A 646 20.32 -55.10 -27.32
N HIS A 647 21.15 -54.10 -27.62
CA HIS A 647 21.68 -53.57 -28.90
C HIS A 647 20.93 -53.47 -30.24
N ALA A 648 21.04 -52.22 -30.76
CA ALA A 648 21.61 -51.80 -32.04
C ALA A 648 20.85 -52.08 -33.35
N ARG A 649 20.54 -50.98 -34.07
CA ARG A 649 20.87 -50.77 -35.48
C ARG A 649 20.68 -49.29 -35.87
N ARG A 650 21.74 -48.71 -36.42
CA ARG A 650 21.81 -47.51 -37.30
C ARG A 650 22.46 -47.99 -38.61
N PRO A 651 22.52 -47.22 -39.71
CA PRO A 651 21.59 -46.26 -40.32
C PRO A 651 21.42 -46.60 -41.85
N PRO A 652 20.99 -45.69 -42.76
CA PRO A 652 21.92 -44.74 -43.40
C PRO A 652 21.32 -43.32 -43.65
N GLN A 653 22.13 -42.27 -43.45
CA GLN A 653 22.67 -41.32 -44.45
C GLN A 653 21.66 -40.50 -45.28
N HIS A 654 21.62 -39.19 -45.02
CA HIS A 654 21.70 -38.17 -46.08
C HIS A 654 22.35 -36.88 -45.54
N ARG A 655 23.27 -36.33 -46.33
CA ARG A 655 24.08 -35.12 -46.10
C ARG A 655 23.33 -33.88 -46.56
N GLU A 656 23.61 -32.74 -45.90
CA GLU A 656 23.96 -31.41 -46.48
C GLU A 656 24.16 -30.42 -45.30
N ARG A 657 25.39 -30.00 -44.94
CA ARG A 657 26.05 -28.70 -45.26
C ARG A 657 25.05 -27.54 -45.23
N TRP A 658 25.20 -26.50 -44.40
CA TRP A 658 26.10 -25.35 -44.58
C TRP A 658 26.24 -24.52 -43.27
N ILE A 659 27.48 -24.07 -42.98
CA ILE A 659 27.95 -22.75 -42.45
C ILE A 659 27.10 -22.06 -41.35
N GLY A 660 27.58 -21.65 -40.17
CA GLY A 660 28.90 -21.11 -39.79
C GLY A 660 28.81 -19.58 -39.57
N VAL A 661 29.30 -19.12 -38.41
CA VAL A 661 29.74 -17.76 -38.04
C VAL A 661 28.91 -16.99 -37.00
N ARG A 662 29.65 -16.62 -35.96
CA ARG A 662 29.37 -15.72 -34.83
C ARG A 662 29.15 -14.27 -35.30
N ALA A 663 28.28 -13.56 -34.60
CA ALA A 663 28.53 -12.20 -34.10
C ALA A 663 27.87 -12.08 -32.73
#